data_AF-B7PNL6-F1
#
_entry.id   AF-B7PNL6-F1
#
_cell.length_a   1.000
_cell.length_b   1.000
_cell.length_c   1.000
_cell.angle_alpha   90.00
_cell.angle_beta   90.00
_cell.angle_gamma   90.00
#
_symmetry.space_group_name_H-M   'P 1'
#
loop_
_entity.id
_entity.type
_entity.pdbx_description
1 polymer ?
#
loop_
_entity_poly.entity_id
_entity_poly.type
_entity_poly.pdbx_seq_one_letter_code
_entity_poly.pdbx_strand_id
1 'polypeptide(L)'
;LVRMAQGSSLPSQTFFLVLPLQNIKSFCEEVGYPCLVRPSYVLSGAAMNVAYSHRDLEGYLSEASAVSKEHPVVISKFICEAKEIDVDAVAKDGVVVAMAVSEHVENAGVHSGDATLVTPAQDLNPETLTKIRAICQAIGQALLVSGPYNMQLIAKDNQLKVIECNLRVSRSFPFVSKTLNCDFVALATQVILGLPIEPIEVTFGCGKVGVKVPQFSYSRLAGADIRLGVEMASTGEVACFGENRYEAYLKALVSTGFCIPKKNIFLSIGSYKHKAEFLPSVRTLEKMGYKLYGSLGTSDFYMEHGIKIEAMTWPFHDAGEEGNANSSNVSSDGQSCSIADFLEQKGFDLVVNLPMCSSGARRISTVLTQGYRTRRMAVDYAVPLVTDALRLVRKAPPVKTHIDCMTSRKIVRLPGLIDVHVHLREPGASHKENFASGTAAALAGGFTLVCAMPNTKPPLCDGTALALCQQVAKAGARCDYALFAGASPTNAEEVLSLASSVVGLKMYLNDTFGPLCMDSVSDWLEHFEKWPKNVPLCCHAEGRTTAAVILLASLYRRPVHICHVAREEEILIIKRAKEQGHEVTCEVTPHHLFLTTEDVSAAAPGKGAVKPPLVTARDQKALWDNIDVIDCIATDHAPHTLEEKMDENAPPGFPGLETALPLMLTAVAEGKLTMEALVKKMYHNPKQIFNLPVQPDTYIEVDLDEEWTIPEAPPYSKAQWTPFAGRKVRGQVRRVVVRGEVAFVDGQVLVEPGYGQDVMTVPAQTELERTSSLVNLSAVKMYNKMFQELGLPEHLQMPSVSEDAKLLPRCPSPLVPPVGKWSLPEVPHALQGCHVLSADMFSKDQMHAMFNLAHAFSLFVNKDRPLDHVLRGKVMASVFYEVSTRTSCSFAAAMQRLGGTVIHMAESSSSTQKGESLEDSIAVMAGYSDVVVLRHPQPGAVMRAAKHCRKPVINAGDGVGEHPTQALLDIYTIREEIGTVNGLTVTLVGDLKHGRTVHSLARLLTHYDVQLRYVAPKNLGMPDSVKELVASRGIPQEEIASLEAALPDTDVLYMTRIQKERFSSAEEYEKACGLFVVTPQLMTRAKKRMIVMHPLPRVFEISPEFDTDPRAAYFRQAEAGMYVRMALLAMVLGRV
;
A
#
# COMPACT_ATOMS: atom_id res chain seq x y z
N LEU A 1 -27.85 -7.05 21.77
CA LEU A 1 -27.15 -7.94 20.83
C LEU A 1 -27.24 -9.42 21.19
N VAL A 2 -26.64 -9.92 22.28
CA VAL A 2 -26.63 -11.38 22.60
C VAL A 2 -28.05 -11.98 22.67
N ARG A 3 -28.96 -11.35 23.42
CA ARG A 3 -30.38 -11.76 23.47
C ARG A 3 -31.10 -11.63 22.12
N MET A 4 -30.70 -10.67 21.29
CA MET A 4 -31.29 -10.46 19.95
C MET A 4 -30.82 -11.54 18.98
N ALA A 5 -29.53 -11.91 19.02
CA ALA A 5 -28.96 -12.98 18.22
C ALA A 5 -29.55 -14.36 18.57
N GLN A 6 -30.07 -14.54 19.78
CA GLN A 6 -30.79 -15.75 20.20
C GLN A 6 -32.25 -15.80 19.73
N GLY A 7 -32.85 -14.67 19.34
CA GLY A 7 -34.27 -14.55 18.98
C GLY A 7 -34.57 -14.08 17.55
N SER A 8 -33.56 -13.84 16.71
CA SER A 8 -33.73 -13.33 15.34
C SER A 8 -32.74 -13.98 14.35
N SER A 9 -33.01 -13.89 13.05
CA SER A 9 -32.21 -14.41 11.93
C SER A 9 -30.89 -13.65 11.68
N LEU A 10 -30.31 -13.03 12.71
CA LEU A 10 -28.94 -12.52 12.68
C LEU A 10 -28.00 -13.74 12.62
N PRO A 11 -26.90 -13.72 11.83
CA PRO A 11 -25.95 -14.82 11.78
C PRO A 11 -25.43 -15.17 13.18
N SER A 12 -26.01 -16.19 13.80
CA SER A 12 -25.71 -16.60 15.16
C SER A 12 -24.40 -17.36 15.14
N GLN A 13 -23.36 -16.80 15.74
CA GLN A 13 -22.24 -17.58 16.28
C GLN A 13 -21.37 -16.73 17.23
N THR A 14 -22.03 -15.92 18.05
CA THR A 14 -21.41 -15.08 19.06
C THR A 14 -21.37 -15.82 20.39
N PHE A 15 -20.20 -16.37 20.73
CA PHE A 15 -19.94 -17.02 22.03
C PHE A 15 -19.71 -15.95 23.12
N PHE A 16 -20.75 -15.16 23.41
CA PHE A 16 -20.74 -14.22 24.52
C PHE A 16 -21.64 -14.76 25.63
N LEU A 17 -21.09 -14.99 26.80
CA LEU A 17 -21.84 -15.41 27.98
C LEU A 17 -21.43 -14.55 29.18
N VAL A 18 -22.39 -13.85 29.75
CA VAL A 18 -22.23 -13.13 31.03
C VAL A 18 -22.43 -14.17 32.12
N LEU A 19 -21.35 -14.61 32.75
CA LEU A 19 -21.38 -15.70 33.73
C LEU A 19 -20.95 -15.21 35.12
N PRO A 20 -21.57 -15.72 36.20
CA PRO A 20 -20.99 -15.66 37.53
C PRO A 20 -19.61 -16.35 37.53
N LEU A 21 -18.69 -15.92 38.40
CA LEU A 21 -17.32 -16.43 38.51
C LEU A 21 -17.21 -17.98 38.51
N GLN A 22 -18.22 -18.67 39.05
CA GLN A 22 -18.25 -20.14 39.14
C GLN A 22 -18.43 -20.86 37.79
N ASN A 23 -19.05 -20.22 36.79
CA ASN A 23 -19.35 -20.87 35.50
C ASN A 23 -18.31 -20.53 34.40
N ILE A 24 -17.45 -19.54 34.64
CA ILE A 24 -16.43 -19.07 33.70
C ILE A 24 -15.47 -20.18 33.24
N LYS A 25 -15.07 -21.05 34.18
CA LYS A 25 -14.11 -22.14 33.91
C LYS A 25 -14.66 -23.13 32.88
N SER A 26 -15.89 -23.59 33.09
CA SER A 26 -16.56 -24.54 32.19
C SER A 26 -16.70 -24.00 30.77
N PHE A 27 -16.99 -22.70 30.62
CA PHE A 27 -17.11 -22.06 29.31
C PHE A 27 -15.76 -22.02 28.57
N CYS A 28 -14.68 -21.63 29.25
CA CYS A 28 -13.34 -21.60 28.64
C CYS A 28 -12.84 -22.98 28.22
N GLU A 29 -13.23 -24.04 28.93
CA GLU A 29 -12.97 -25.43 28.55
C GLU A 29 -13.76 -25.84 27.30
N GLU A 30 -15.02 -25.42 27.20
CA GLU A 30 -15.88 -25.69 26.05
C GLU A 30 -15.41 -24.97 24.77
N VAL A 31 -15.11 -23.68 24.83
CA VAL A 31 -14.72 -22.88 23.65
C VAL A 31 -13.21 -22.96 23.34
N GLY A 32 -12.42 -23.46 24.29
CA GLY A 32 -10.96 -23.55 24.24
C GLY A 32 -10.23 -22.21 24.30
N TYR A 33 -8.96 -22.23 24.68
CA TYR A 33 -8.08 -21.06 24.67
C TYR A 33 -7.58 -20.71 23.24
N PRO A 34 -7.14 -19.46 22.98
CA PRO A 34 -7.18 -18.30 23.88
C PRO A 34 -8.61 -17.73 24.07
N CYS A 35 -8.84 -17.12 25.22
CA CYS A 35 -10.08 -16.46 25.62
C CYS A 35 -9.80 -14.99 25.98
N LEU A 36 -10.72 -14.10 25.62
CA LEU A 36 -10.66 -12.69 25.95
C LEU A 36 -11.48 -12.42 27.20
N VAL A 37 -10.86 -11.80 28.20
CA VAL A 37 -11.45 -11.41 29.47
C VAL A 37 -11.72 -9.91 29.44
N ARG A 38 -12.98 -9.50 29.61
CA ARG A 38 -13.42 -8.11 29.57
C ARG A 38 -14.20 -7.75 30.83
N PRO A 39 -13.80 -6.73 31.60
CA PRO A 39 -14.69 -6.17 32.61
C PRO A 39 -15.93 -5.56 31.94
N SER A 40 -17.09 -5.59 32.61
CA SER A 40 -18.27 -4.89 32.10
C SER A 40 -18.14 -3.37 32.30
N TYR A 41 -18.78 -2.57 31.43
CA TYR A 41 -18.89 -1.09 31.51
C TYR A 41 -17.56 -0.30 31.42
N VAL A 42 -16.53 -0.85 30.78
CA VAL A 42 -15.28 -0.12 30.49
C VAL A 42 -15.23 0.36 29.04
N LEU A 43 -14.84 1.63 28.86
CA LEU A 43 -14.50 2.23 27.57
C LEU A 43 -13.00 2.05 27.31
N SER A 44 -12.60 1.94 26.03
CA SER A 44 -11.20 1.79 25.59
C SER A 44 -10.48 0.49 25.99
N GLY A 45 -11.24 -0.54 26.39
CA GLY A 45 -10.71 -1.84 26.74
C GLY A 45 -9.83 -1.86 27.99
N ALA A 46 -10.03 -0.91 28.91
CA ALA A 46 -9.31 -0.86 30.18
C ALA A 46 -9.42 -2.21 30.93
N ALA A 47 -8.27 -2.74 31.35
CA ALA A 47 -8.12 -4.05 31.99
C ALA A 47 -8.62 -5.27 31.17
N MET A 48 -8.73 -5.14 29.84
CA MET A 48 -8.95 -6.29 28.97
C MET A 48 -7.67 -7.12 28.82
N ASN A 49 -7.79 -8.44 28.89
CA ASN A 49 -6.66 -9.36 28.78
C ASN A 49 -7.00 -10.60 27.97
N VAL A 50 -6.00 -11.14 27.25
CA VAL A 50 -6.13 -12.42 26.54
C VAL A 50 -5.51 -13.53 27.39
N ALA A 51 -6.33 -14.43 27.88
CA ALA A 51 -5.92 -15.65 28.56
C ALA A 51 -5.58 -16.73 27.53
N TYR A 52 -4.37 -17.28 27.58
CA TYR A 52 -3.94 -18.37 26.70
C TYR A 52 -3.96 -19.72 27.40
N SER A 53 -4.07 -19.70 28.72
CA SER A 53 -4.16 -20.87 29.59
C SER A 53 -5.14 -20.63 30.74
N HIS A 54 -5.50 -21.71 31.42
CA HIS A 54 -6.31 -21.66 32.63
C HIS A 54 -5.69 -20.78 33.72
N ARG A 55 -4.36 -20.83 33.85
CA ARG A 55 -3.63 -20.05 34.86
C ARG A 55 -3.68 -18.55 34.57
N ASP A 56 -3.60 -18.16 33.30
CA ASP A 56 -3.71 -16.75 32.91
C ASP A 56 -5.10 -16.21 33.27
N LEU A 57 -6.14 -17.02 33.01
CA LEU A 57 -7.52 -16.69 33.36
C LEU A 57 -7.68 -16.46 34.87
N GLU A 58 -7.14 -17.31 35.73
CA GLU A 58 -7.19 -17.12 37.19
C GLU A 58 -6.47 -15.85 37.64
N GLY A 59 -5.30 -15.57 37.08
CA GLY A 59 -4.56 -14.34 37.35
C GLY A 59 -5.37 -13.09 36.99
N TYR A 60 -5.93 -13.04 35.78
CA TYR A 60 -6.72 -11.91 35.32
C TYR A 60 -8.05 -11.75 36.05
N LEU A 61 -8.72 -12.84 36.44
CA LEU A 61 -9.94 -12.75 37.23
C LEU A 61 -9.67 -12.16 38.63
N SER A 62 -8.52 -12.51 39.23
CA SER A 62 -8.08 -11.91 40.50
C SER A 62 -7.87 -10.40 40.35
N GLU A 63 -7.15 -9.96 39.31
CA GLU A 63 -6.93 -8.53 39.02
C GLU A 63 -8.22 -7.79 38.64
N ALA A 64 -9.05 -8.36 37.78
CA ALA A 64 -10.31 -7.76 37.33
C ALA A 64 -11.33 -7.60 38.47
N SER A 65 -11.37 -8.55 39.42
CA SER A 65 -12.22 -8.46 40.60
C SER A 65 -11.86 -7.30 41.54
N ALA A 66 -10.61 -6.82 41.48
CA ALA A 66 -10.16 -5.64 42.22
C ALA A 66 -10.64 -4.33 41.57
N VAL A 67 -10.83 -4.32 40.24
CA VAL A 67 -11.24 -3.13 39.45
C VAL A 67 -12.76 -2.92 39.46
N SER A 68 -13.56 -4.00 39.48
CA SER A 68 -15.01 -3.90 39.58
C SER A 68 -15.60 -5.00 40.47
N LYS A 69 -15.96 -4.66 41.71
CA LYS A 69 -16.56 -5.59 42.68
C LYS A 69 -18.04 -5.87 42.43
N GLU A 70 -18.74 -4.98 41.72
CA GLU A 70 -20.21 -5.01 41.56
C GLU A 70 -20.68 -5.47 40.17
N HIS A 71 -19.78 -5.63 39.18
CA HIS A 71 -20.17 -5.97 37.81
C HIS A 71 -19.57 -7.30 37.32
N PRO A 72 -20.33 -8.09 36.53
CA PRO A 72 -19.85 -9.37 36.01
C PRO A 72 -18.73 -9.19 34.96
N VAL A 73 -17.79 -10.13 34.92
CA VAL A 73 -16.76 -10.21 33.88
C VAL A 73 -17.33 -10.93 32.66
N VAL A 74 -17.13 -10.36 31.47
CA VAL A 74 -17.54 -10.95 30.19
C VAL A 74 -16.36 -11.71 29.60
N ILE A 75 -16.61 -12.95 29.18
CA ILE A 75 -15.60 -13.78 28.52
C ILE A 75 -16.10 -14.17 27.14
N SER A 76 -15.19 -14.10 26.18
CA SER A 76 -15.45 -14.48 24.79
C SER A 76 -14.27 -15.24 24.20
N LYS A 77 -14.54 -16.11 23.22
CA LYS A 77 -13.47 -16.75 22.45
C LYS A 77 -12.62 -15.69 21.74
N PHE A 78 -11.29 -15.75 21.89
CA PHE A 78 -10.38 -14.91 21.13
C PHE A 78 -10.08 -15.59 19.78
N ILE A 79 -10.42 -14.92 18.68
CA ILE A 79 -10.26 -15.47 17.34
C ILE A 79 -8.93 -14.98 16.75
N CYS A 80 -7.92 -15.85 16.76
CA CYS A 80 -6.60 -15.53 16.20
C CYS A 80 -6.63 -15.39 14.67
N GLU A 81 -5.72 -14.56 14.12
CA GLU A 81 -5.55 -14.34 12.68
C GLU A 81 -6.84 -13.93 11.95
N ALA A 82 -7.68 -13.14 12.61
CA ALA A 82 -8.91 -12.63 12.02
C ALA A 82 -8.77 -11.14 11.70
N LYS A 83 -9.46 -10.69 10.66
CA LYS A 83 -9.47 -9.27 10.27
C LYS A 83 -10.58 -8.54 11.03
N GLU A 84 -10.28 -7.35 11.54
CA GLU A 84 -11.25 -6.48 12.19
C GLU A 84 -11.76 -5.41 11.21
N ILE A 85 -13.04 -5.08 11.33
CA ILE A 85 -13.76 -4.16 10.43
C ILE A 85 -14.61 -3.22 11.28
N ASP A 86 -14.46 -1.92 11.05
CA ASP A 86 -15.28 -0.87 11.64
C ASP A 86 -16.35 -0.40 10.65
N VAL A 87 -17.59 -0.28 11.14
CA VAL A 87 -18.72 0.21 10.36
C VAL A 87 -19.35 1.39 11.09
N ASP A 88 -19.27 2.57 10.49
CA ASP A 88 -19.91 3.78 11.00
C ASP A 88 -21.17 4.06 10.20
N ALA A 89 -22.30 4.30 10.87
CA ALA A 89 -23.59 4.47 10.22
C ALA A 89 -24.46 5.52 10.91
N VAL A 90 -25.39 6.08 10.13
CA VAL A 90 -26.47 6.95 10.60
C VAL A 90 -27.77 6.32 10.16
N ALA A 91 -28.73 6.19 11.06
CA ALA A 91 -30.05 5.64 10.78
C ALA A 91 -31.17 6.57 11.28
N LYS A 92 -32.32 6.55 10.63
CA LYS A 92 -33.55 7.23 11.03
C LYS A 92 -34.66 6.18 11.16
N ASP A 93 -35.23 6.07 12.36
CA ASP A 93 -36.29 5.12 12.70
C ASP A 93 -35.93 3.66 12.33
N GLY A 94 -34.65 3.32 12.53
CA GLY A 94 -34.08 2.02 12.21
C GLY A 94 -33.70 1.80 10.74
N VAL A 95 -33.94 2.76 9.85
CA VAL A 95 -33.51 2.70 8.44
C VAL A 95 -32.16 3.40 8.27
N VAL A 96 -31.17 2.70 7.73
CA VAL A 96 -29.82 3.25 7.49
C VAL A 96 -29.86 4.30 6.38
N VAL A 97 -29.37 5.49 6.68
CA VAL A 97 -29.30 6.66 5.79
C VAL A 97 -27.92 6.76 5.14
N ALA A 98 -26.85 6.54 5.91
CA ALA A 98 -25.48 6.55 5.44
C ALA A 98 -24.65 5.49 6.17
N MET A 99 -23.69 4.88 5.47
CA MET A 99 -22.83 3.83 6.02
C MET A 99 -21.42 3.86 5.40
N ALA A 100 -20.41 3.91 6.25
CA ALA A 100 -18.99 3.80 5.92
C ALA A 100 -18.42 2.48 6.45
N VAL A 101 -17.63 1.79 5.64
CA VAL A 101 -16.94 0.55 6.04
C VAL A 101 -15.43 0.77 5.96
N SER A 102 -14.77 0.56 7.08
CA SER A 102 -13.34 0.73 7.28
C SER A 102 -12.72 -0.61 7.66
N GLU A 103 -11.61 -0.96 7.06
CA GLU A 103 -10.86 -2.17 7.41
C GLU A 103 -9.63 -1.84 8.25
N HIS A 104 -9.31 -2.71 9.20
CA HIS A 104 -8.06 -2.60 9.96
C HIS A 104 -6.91 -3.20 9.15
N VAL A 105 -5.72 -2.61 9.31
CA VAL A 105 -4.47 -3.18 8.77
C VAL A 105 -3.95 -4.28 9.68
N GLU A 106 -4.01 -4.05 11.00
CA GLU A 106 -3.68 -5.00 12.05
C GLU A 106 -4.78 -6.07 12.19
N ASN A 107 -4.41 -7.24 12.71
CA ASN A 107 -5.38 -8.30 13.01
C ASN A 107 -6.17 -8.00 14.29
N ALA A 108 -7.36 -8.58 14.38
CA ALA A 108 -8.20 -8.53 15.58
C ALA A 108 -7.40 -8.98 16.80
N GLY A 109 -7.39 -8.13 17.83
CA GLY A 109 -6.53 -8.28 19.01
C GLY A 109 -5.67 -7.06 19.30
N VAL A 110 -5.42 -6.23 18.30
CA VAL A 110 -5.03 -4.82 18.51
C VAL A 110 -6.31 -4.01 18.72
N HIS A 111 -6.32 -3.16 19.74
CA HIS A 111 -7.48 -2.32 20.02
C HIS A 111 -7.75 -1.37 18.85
N SER A 112 -9.00 -1.25 18.38
CA SER A 112 -9.43 -0.38 17.26
C SER A 112 -8.93 1.07 17.30
N GLY A 113 -8.65 1.60 18.49
CA GLY A 113 -7.99 2.91 18.69
C GLY A 113 -6.55 2.99 18.22
N ASP A 114 -5.80 1.90 18.44
CA ASP A 114 -4.40 1.74 18.06
C ASP A 114 -4.25 1.08 16.69
N ALA A 115 -5.36 0.68 16.06
CA ALA A 115 -5.36 0.12 14.73
C ALA A 115 -5.31 1.22 13.66
N THR A 116 -4.63 0.91 12.57
CA THR A 116 -4.62 1.67 11.34
C THR A 116 -5.89 1.34 10.55
N LEU A 117 -6.68 2.34 10.19
CA LEU A 117 -7.92 2.17 9.43
C LEU A 117 -7.73 2.56 7.97
N VAL A 118 -8.33 1.79 7.05
CA VAL A 118 -8.41 2.11 5.62
C VAL A 118 -9.87 2.25 5.19
N THR A 119 -10.22 3.39 4.59
CA THR A 119 -11.59 3.72 4.14
C THR A 119 -11.55 4.28 2.71
N PRO A 120 -12.44 3.87 1.79
CA PRO A 120 -13.29 2.69 1.89
C PRO A 120 -12.44 1.41 1.94
N ALA A 121 -12.96 0.34 2.53
CA ALA A 121 -12.26 -0.94 2.61
C ALA A 121 -11.79 -1.45 1.23
N GLN A 122 -10.56 -1.95 1.15
CA GLN A 122 -9.89 -2.29 -0.11
C GLN A 122 -9.56 -3.79 -0.25
N ASP A 123 -9.46 -4.58 0.82
CA ASP A 123 -9.27 -6.05 0.75
C ASP A 123 -10.57 -6.86 0.88
N LEU A 124 -11.70 -6.19 1.16
CA LEU A 124 -12.96 -6.89 1.34
C LEU A 124 -13.61 -7.19 -0.01
N ASN A 125 -14.02 -8.45 -0.21
CA ASN A 125 -14.75 -8.83 -1.40
C ASN A 125 -16.20 -8.28 -1.38
N PRO A 126 -16.85 -8.11 -2.55
CA PRO A 126 -18.21 -7.56 -2.62
C PRO A 126 -19.28 -8.35 -1.84
N GLU A 127 -19.11 -9.68 -1.76
CA GLU A 127 -20.01 -10.55 -0.99
C GLU A 127 -19.96 -10.22 0.51
N THR A 128 -18.76 -10.00 1.04
CA THR A 128 -18.54 -9.62 2.45
C THR A 128 -19.14 -8.25 2.74
N LEU A 129 -18.93 -7.26 1.85
CA LEU A 129 -19.54 -5.93 1.99
C LEU A 129 -21.07 -5.99 2.00
N THR A 130 -21.66 -6.85 1.17
CA THR A 130 -23.12 -7.05 1.14
C THR A 130 -23.63 -7.64 2.45
N LYS A 131 -22.92 -8.63 3.02
CA LYS A 131 -23.26 -9.20 4.33
C LYS A 131 -23.11 -8.17 5.46
N ILE A 132 -22.07 -7.34 5.42
CA ILE A 132 -21.87 -6.24 6.39
C ILE A 132 -23.05 -5.27 6.36
N ARG A 133 -23.48 -4.86 5.16
CA ARG A 133 -24.64 -3.98 4.95
C ARG A 133 -25.92 -4.58 5.55
N ALA A 134 -26.17 -5.86 5.29
CA ALA A 134 -27.34 -6.55 5.84
C ALA A 134 -27.32 -6.62 7.37
N ILE A 135 -26.16 -6.91 7.97
CA ILE A 135 -26.00 -6.92 9.44
C ILE A 135 -26.24 -5.52 10.01
N CYS A 136 -25.68 -4.49 9.37
CA CYS A 136 -25.82 -3.10 9.78
C CYS A 136 -27.29 -2.64 9.79
N GLN A 137 -28.04 -2.96 8.73
CA GLN A 137 -29.47 -2.68 8.61
C GLN A 137 -30.30 -3.45 9.64
N ALA A 138 -30.02 -4.74 9.82
CA ALA A 138 -30.74 -5.57 10.79
C ALA A 138 -30.57 -5.05 12.23
N ILE A 139 -29.35 -4.63 12.60
CA ILE A 139 -29.08 -4.04 13.93
C ILE A 139 -29.74 -2.67 14.07
N GLY A 140 -29.64 -1.81 13.04
CA GLY A 140 -30.30 -0.50 13.04
C GLY A 140 -31.80 -0.61 13.25
N GLN A 141 -32.47 -1.51 12.52
CA GLN A 141 -33.90 -1.76 12.62
C GLN A 141 -34.29 -2.34 13.99
N ALA A 142 -33.56 -3.34 14.46
CA ALA A 142 -33.91 -4.04 15.69
C ALA A 142 -33.65 -3.20 16.96
N LEU A 143 -32.77 -2.19 16.88
CA LEU A 143 -32.54 -1.22 17.96
C LEU A 143 -33.32 0.10 17.76
N LEU A 144 -34.11 0.22 16.68
CA LEU A 144 -34.84 1.44 16.30
C LEU A 144 -33.96 2.70 16.36
N VAL A 145 -32.78 2.61 15.73
CA VAL A 145 -31.78 3.69 15.81
C VAL A 145 -32.25 4.92 15.04
N SER A 146 -32.26 6.06 15.74
CA SER A 146 -32.48 7.40 15.18
C SER A 146 -31.31 8.31 15.58
N GLY A 147 -30.26 8.31 14.76
CA GLY A 147 -28.99 8.99 15.02
C GLY A 147 -27.77 8.18 14.59
N PRO A 148 -26.58 8.49 15.13
CA PRO A 148 -25.33 7.83 14.78
C PRO A 148 -25.14 6.55 15.59
N TYR A 149 -24.55 5.54 14.96
CA TYR A 149 -24.07 4.34 15.63
C TYR A 149 -22.86 3.75 14.91
N ASN A 150 -22.11 2.93 15.63
CA ASN A 150 -20.94 2.22 15.14
C ASN A 150 -21.06 0.72 15.45
N MET A 151 -20.51 -0.11 14.58
CA MET A 151 -20.41 -1.55 14.79
C MET A 151 -19.01 -2.03 14.46
N GLN A 152 -18.53 -3.01 15.23
CA GLN A 152 -17.24 -3.64 15.01
C GLN A 152 -17.45 -5.12 14.69
N LEU A 153 -16.81 -5.60 13.63
CA LEU A 153 -16.98 -6.93 13.07
C LEU A 153 -15.63 -7.66 12.97
N ILE A 154 -15.66 -8.97 13.18
CA ILE A 154 -14.55 -9.88 12.85
C ILE A 154 -14.90 -10.60 11.57
N ALA A 155 -13.95 -10.64 10.64
CA ALA A 155 -14.00 -11.44 9.42
C ALA A 155 -12.92 -12.52 9.43
N LYS A 156 -13.34 -13.79 9.32
CA LYS A 156 -12.44 -14.94 9.18
C LYS A 156 -13.10 -16.03 8.35
N ASP A 157 -12.37 -16.57 7.37
CA ASP A 157 -12.84 -17.66 6.49
C ASP A 157 -14.25 -17.40 5.88
N ASN A 158 -14.47 -16.18 5.39
CA ASN A 158 -15.77 -15.67 4.86
C ASN A 158 -16.94 -15.66 5.87
N GLN A 159 -16.68 -15.87 7.15
CA GLN A 159 -17.64 -15.69 8.23
C GLN A 159 -17.47 -14.33 8.89
N LEU A 160 -18.59 -13.67 9.17
CA LEU A 160 -18.65 -12.39 9.87
C LEU A 160 -19.26 -12.58 11.25
N LYS A 161 -18.63 -12.00 12.26
CA LYS A 161 -19.12 -12.00 13.66
C LYS A 161 -19.12 -10.60 14.22
N VAL A 162 -20.19 -10.22 14.91
CA VAL A 162 -20.29 -8.92 15.58
C VAL A 162 -19.51 -8.96 16.89
N ILE A 163 -18.58 -8.02 17.08
CA ILE A 163 -17.87 -7.81 18.34
C ILE A 163 -18.76 -7.00 19.28
N GLU A 164 -19.13 -5.79 18.84
CA GLU A 164 -19.92 -4.84 19.60
C GLU A 164 -20.67 -3.86 18.70
N CYS A 165 -21.65 -3.16 19.28
CA CYS A 165 -22.34 -2.04 18.66
C CYS A 165 -22.45 -0.90 19.67
N ASN A 166 -21.97 0.27 19.25
CA ASN A 166 -21.98 1.51 20.02
C ASN A 166 -23.08 2.42 19.46
N LEU A 167 -24.17 2.65 20.20
CA LEU A 167 -25.27 3.55 19.82
C LEU A 167 -24.91 5.03 20.05
N ARG A 168 -23.82 5.48 19.42
CA ARG A 168 -23.28 6.84 19.50
C ARG A 168 -22.29 7.07 18.37
N VAL A 169 -21.84 8.33 18.27
CA VAL A 169 -20.68 8.69 17.44
C VAL A 169 -19.43 7.92 17.91
N SER A 170 -18.68 7.37 16.96
CA SER A 170 -17.38 6.74 17.19
C SER A 170 -16.24 7.73 16.89
N ARG A 171 -15.03 7.40 17.31
CA ARG A 171 -13.84 8.22 17.03
C ARG A 171 -13.48 8.30 15.55
N SER A 172 -13.93 7.35 14.73
CA SER A 172 -13.66 7.33 13.29
C SER A 172 -14.63 8.19 12.48
N PHE A 173 -15.73 8.71 13.06
CA PHE A 173 -16.69 9.57 12.35
C PHE A 173 -16.05 10.78 11.65
N PRO A 174 -15.15 11.56 12.29
CA PRO A 174 -14.45 12.66 11.61
C PRO A 174 -13.61 12.19 10.43
N PHE A 175 -12.92 11.06 10.58
CA PHE A 175 -12.08 10.46 9.55
C PHE A 175 -12.91 9.97 8.35
N VAL A 176 -13.96 9.16 8.57
CA VAL A 176 -14.81 8.66 7.49
C VAL A 176 -15.57 9.79 6.81
N SER A 177 -15.98 10.83 7.56
CA SER A 177 -16.70 11.97 6.98
C SER A 177 -15.86 12.73 5.97
N LYS A 178 -14.60 13.02 6.33
CA LYS A 178 -13.63 13.65 5.42
C LYS A 178 -13.27 12.71 4.26
N THR A 179 -13.09 11.42 4.54
CA THR A 179 -12.72 10.44 3.52
C THR A 179 -13.81 10.22 2.48
N LEU A 180 -15.08 10.31 2.86
CA LEU A 180 -16.22 10.05 1.98
C LEU A 180 -16.91 11.30 1.45
N ASN A 181 -16.43 12.51 1.82
CA ASN A 181 -17.07 13.79 1.50
C ASN A 181 -18.54 13.86 1.95
N CYS A 182 -18.85 13.27 3.11
CA CYS A 182 -20.19 13.25 3.68
C CYS A 182 -20.06 13.50 5.18
N ASP A 183 -20.65 14.57 5.71
CA ASP A 183 -20.58 14.87 7.14
C ASP A 183 -21.58 14.00 7.92
N PHE A 184 -21.11 12.88 8.48
CA PHE A 184 -21.95 11.95 9.23
C PHE A 184 -22.50 12.58 10.51
N VAL A 185 -21.79 13.54 11.11
CA VAL A 185 -22.23 14.19 12.36
C VAL A 185 -23.34 15.19 12.06
N ALA A 186 -23.20 15.98 10.99
CA ALA A 186 -24.25 16.87 10.53
C ALA A 186 -25.50 16.08 10.13
N LEU A 187 -25.34 14.99 9.36
CA LEU A 187 -26.45 14.11 8.97
C LEU A 187 -27.15 13.49 10.19
N ALA A 188 -26.37 12.96 11.14
CA ALA A 188 -26.92 12.41 12.38
C ALA A 188 -27.69 13.47 13.19
N THR A 189 -27.20 14.70 13.23
CA THR A 189 -27.86 15.82 13.91
C THR A 189 -29.18 16.16 13.24
N GLN A 190 -29.22 16.24 11.91
CA GLN A 190 -30.44 16.47 11.14
C GLN A 190 -31.50 15.38 11.40
N VAL A 191 -31.07 14.11 11.46
CA VAL A 191 -31.93 12.98 11.80
C VAL A 191 -32.51 13.14 13.21
N ILE A 192 -31.69 13.45 14.20
CA ILE A 192 -32.12 13.65 15.60
C ILE A 192 -33.12 14.81 15.72
N LEU A 193 -32.93 15.88 14.93
CA LEU A 193 -33.84 17.03 14.88
C LEU A 193 -35.13 16.77 14.07
N GLY A 194 -35.26 15.61 13.43
CA GLY A 194 -36.44 15.26 12.63
C GLY A 194 -36.51 15.95 11.27
N LEU A 195 -35.41 16.54 10.78
CA LEU A 195 -35.37 17.20 9.47
C LEU A 195 -35.55 16.18 8.32
N PRO A 196 -36.09 16.62 7.16
CA PRO A 196 -36.15 15.79 5.96
C PRO A 196 -34.73 15.57 5.43
N ILE A 197 -34.38 14.30 5.20
CA ILE A 197 -33.06 13.86 4.76
C ILE A 197 -33.22 12.73 3.74
N GLU A 198 -32.43 12.77 2.67
CA GLU A 198 -32.37 11.68 1.69
C GLU A 198 -31.22 10.72 2.04
N PRO A 199 -31.39 9.39 1.83
CA PRO A 199 -30.31 8.43 1.98
C PRO A 199 -29.13 8.72 1.04
N ILE A 200 -27.90 8.61 1.55
CA ILE A 200 -26.67 8.90 0.80
C ILE A 200 -25.83 7.62 0.70
N GLU A 201 -25.62 7.12 -0.51
CA GLU A 201 -24.79 5.93 -0.74
C GLU A 201 -23.30 6.29 -0.87
N VAL A 202 -22.57 6.14 0.23
CA VAL A 202 -21.10 6.39 0.31
C VAL A 202 -20.27 5.13 0.55
N THR A 203 -20.91 3.95 0.62
CA THR A 203 -20.24 2.69 1.01
C THR A 203 -19.07 2.31 0.09
N PHE A 204 -19.15 2.65 -1.21
CA PHE A 204 -18.13 2.31 -2.20
C PHE A 204 -17.04 3.39 -2.37
N GLY A 205 -17.06 4.45 -1.56
CA GLY A 205 -16.11 5.55 -1.65
C GLY A 205 -16.47 6.62 -2.67
N CYS A 206 -15.63 7.66 -2.74
CA CYS A 206 -15.79 8.80 -3.64
C CYS A 206 -14.55 9.02 -4.53
N GLY A 207 -13.87 7.93 -4.95
CA GLY A 207 -12.70 7.98 -5.82
C GLY A 207 -11.36 8.26 -5.10
N LYS A 208 -11.32 8.21 -3.77
CA LYS A 208 -10.10 8.35 -2.95
C LYS A 208 -10.09 7.34 -1.80
N VAL A 209 -8.88 7.08 -1.27
CA VAL A 209 -8.66 6.24 -0.09
C VAL A 209 -8.09 7.09 1.03
N GLY A 210 -8.71 7.04 2.19
CA GLY A 210 -8.20 7.57 3.44
C GLY A 210 -7.54 6.48 4.27
N VAL A 211 -6.42 6.81 4.92
CA VAL A 211 -5.78 5.95 5.91
C VAL A 211 -5.55 6.72 7.19
N LYS A 212 -6.09 6.20 8.30
CA LYS A 212 -5.89 6.72 9.66
C LYS A 212 -4.83 5.89 10.35
N VAL A 213 -3.77 6.51 10.86
CA VAL A 213 -2.69 5.88 11.64
C VAL A 213 -2.75 6.42 13.09
N PRO A 214 -2.56 5.58 14.12
CA PRO A 214 -2.48 6.02 15.51
C PRO A 214 -1.22 6.86 15.80
N GLN A 215 -1.36 7.86 16.67
CA GLN A 215 -0.23 8.60 17.25
C GLN A 215 0.02 8.10 18.67
N PHE A 216 1.28 7.73 18.96
CA PHE A 216 1.70 7.29 20.28
C PHE A 216 2.56 8.35 20.99
N SER A 217 2.57 8.32 22.32
CA SER A 217 3.37 9.22 23.18
C SER A 217 4.38 8.45 24.05
N TYR A 218 4.89 7.31 23.58
CA TYR A 218 5.82 6.46 24.33
C TYR A 218 7.13 7.15 24.73
N SER A 219 7.55 8.20 24.03
CA SER A 219 8.72 9.02 24.41
C SER A 219 8.52 9.79 25.72
N ARG A 220 7.27 10.04 26.12
CA ARG A 220 6.93 10.73 27.38
C ARG A 220 6.64 9.77 28.54
N LEU A 221 6.56 8.46 28.27
CA LEU A 221 6.14 7.44 29.23
C LEU A 221 7.31 6.49 29.54
N ALA A 222 8.14 6.87 30.50
CA ALA A 222 9.28 6.06 30.96
C ALA A 222 8.80 4.71 31.53
N GLY A 223 9.47 3.62 31.16
CA GLY A 223 9.14 2.26 31.61
C GLY A 223 7.94 1.61 30.90
N ALA A 224 7.26 2.31 29.99
CA ALA A 224 6.19 1.72 29.20
C ALA A 224 6.74 0.72 28.16
N ASP A 225 6.13 -0.47 28.09
CA ASP A 225 6.40 -1.43 27.02
C ASP A 225 5.72 -0.98 25.72
N ILE A 226 6.51 -0.93 24.65
CA ILE A 226 6.07 -0.52 23.33
C ILE A 226 5.57 -1.77 22.60
N ARG A 227 4.33 -2.16 22.90
CA ARG A 227 3.62 -3.28 22.26
C ARG A 227 2.15 -2.93 22.10
N LEU A 228 1.60 -3.36 20.98
CA LEU A 228 0.16 -3.31 20.71
C LEU A 228 -0.55 -4.47 21.43
N GLY A 229 -1.80 -4.26 21.82
CA GLY A 229 -2.62 -5.26 22.47
C GLY A 229 -4.10 -4.87 22.48
N VAL A 230 -4.88 -5.58 23.30
CA VAL A 230 -6.34 -5.39 23.40
C VAL A 230 -6.74 -4.13 24.18
N GLU A 231 -5.79 -3.46 24.82
CA GLU A 231 -5.97 -2.18 25.51
C GLU A 231 -5.39 -1.06 24.63
N MET A 232 -6.07 0.09 24.58
CA MET A 232 -5.64 1.25 23.81
C MET A 232 -4.48 1.99 24.49
N ALA A 233 -3.39 2.25 23.76
CA ALA A 233 -2.22 3.00 24.21
C ALA A 233 -1.96 4.29 23.42
N SER A 234 -2.57 4.47 22.26
CA SER A 234 -2.45 5.71 21.46
C SER A 234 -3.10 6.91 22.15
N THR A 235 -2.58 8.11 21.84
CA THR A 235 -3.06 9.38 22.40
C THR A 235 -3.69 10.29 21.35
N GLY A 236 -3.50 9.99 20.08
CA GLY A 236 -4.07 10.74 18.97
C GLY A 236 -4.10 9.92 17.69
N GLU A 237 -4.40 10.56 16.58
CA GLU A 237 -4.48 9.95 15.26
C GLU A 237 -4.10 10.96 14.17
N VAL A 238 -3.60 10.43 13.07
CA VAL A 238 -3.32 11.18 11.85
C VAL A 238 -4.05 10.50 10.70
N ALA A 239 -4.70 11.28 9.84
CA ALA A 239 -5.36 10.75 8.66
C ALA A 239 -4.83 11.44 7.40
N CYS A 240 -4.44 10.64 6.41
CA CYS A 240 -4.02 11.13 5.11
C CYS A 240 -4.82 10.42 4.00
N PHE A 241 -4.77 11.01 2.81
CA PHE A 241 -5.54 10.57 1.65
C PHE A 241 -4.59 10.26 0.48
N GLY A 242 -5.01 9.39 -0.42
CA GLY A 242 -4.28 9.01 -1.63
C GLY A 242 -5.18 8.32 -2.64
N GLU A 243 -4.68 8.11 -3.87
CA GLU A 243 -5.41 7.34 -4.89
C GLU A 243 -5.55 5.87 -4.47
N ASN A 244 -4.57 5.39 -3.71
CA ASN A 244 -4.51 4.04 -3.18
C ASN A 244 -4.09 4.04 -1.71
N ARG A 245 -4.35 2.94 -1.02
CA ARG A 245 -4.05 2.82 0.41
C ARG A 245 -2.56 2.98 0.75
N TYR A 246 -1.66 2.63 -0.17
CA TYR A 246 -0.22 2.62 0.14
C TYR A 246 0.33 4.05 0.18
N GLU A 247 -0.09 4.88 -0.77
CA GLU A 247 0.20 6.31 -0.78
C GLU A 247 -0.36 6.98 0.48
N ALA A 248 -1.64 6.76 0.77
CA ALA A 248 -2.30 7.31 1.95
C ALA A 248 -1.63 6.86 3.25
N TYR A 249 -1.25 5.57 3.35
CA TYR A 249 -0.55 5.02 4.51
C TYR A 249 0.84 5.61 4.69
N LEU A 250 1.61 5.75 3.61
CA LEU A 250 2.94 6.36 3.69
C LEU A 250 2.86 7.83 4.13
N LYS A 251 1.92 8.60 3.57
CA LYS A 251 1.67 9.99 4.00
C LYS A 251 1.26 10.06 5.48
N ALA A 252 0.39 9.16 5.92
CA ALA A 252 -0.04 9.09 7.31
C ALA A 252 1.11 8.75 8.27
N LEU A 253 1.95 7.77 7.93
CA LEU A 253 3.15 7.41 8.70
C LEU A 253 4.13 8.58 8.80
N VAL A 254 4.48 9.21 7.68
CA VAL A 254 5.40 10.38 7.71
C VAL A 254 4.85 11.49 8.59
N SER A 255 3.53 11.70 8.54
CA SER A 255 2.84 12.72 9.33
C SER A 255 2.79 12.42 10.85
N THR A 256 2.98 11.16 11.28
CA THR A 256 3.17 10.83 12.71
C THR A 256 4.59 11.14 13.22
N GLY A 257 5.49 11.59 12.33
CA GLY A 257 6.91 11.78 12.59
C GLY A 257 7.77 10.56 12.25
N PHE A 258 7.25 9.59 11.50
CA PHE A 258 8.02 8.43 11.05
C PHE A 258 9.00 8.86 9.95
N CYS A 259 10.29 8.65 10.17
CA CYS A 259 11.32 8.90 9.16
C CYS A 259 11.48 7.70 8.23
N ILE A 260 11.40 7.91 6.92
CA ILE A 260 11.67 6.85 5.93
C ILE A 260 13.15 6.46 6.01
N PRO A 261 13.49 5.16 6.15
CA PRO A 261 14.87 4.73 6.27
C PRO A 261 15.68 4.99 5.00
N LYS A 262 16.95 5.36 5.16
CA LYS A 262 17.85 5.69 4.04
C LYS A 262 18.84 4.57 3.73
N LYS A 263 19.39 3.90 4.73
CA LYS A 263 20.45 2.90 4.58
C LYS A 263 20.31 1.71 5.53
N ASN A 264 20.31 1.94 6.85
CA ASN A 264 20.59 0.87 7.82
C ASN A 264 19.31 0.42 8.53
N ILE A 265 18.97 -0.87 8.44
CA ILE A 265 17.77 -1.45 9.07
C ILE A 265 18.17 -2.59 10.00
N PHE A 266 17.68 -2.56 11.24
CA PHE A 266 17.88 -3.63 12.22
C PHE A 266 16.64 -4.53 12.35
N LEU A 267 16.82 -5.84 12.29
CA LEU A 267 15.78 -6.86 12.35
C LEU A 267 15.97 -7.77 13.58
N SER A 268 14.97 -7.81 14.45
CA SER A 268 14.93 -8.77 15.56
C SER A 268 13.56 -9.43 15.60
N ILE A 269 13.49 -10.64 15.06
CA ILE A 269 12.23 -11.35 14.85
C ILE A 269 12.26 -12.64 15.67
N GLY A 270 11.30 -12.78 16.57
CA GLY A 270 11.26 -13.86 17.54
C GLY A 270 10.98 -15.23 16.92
N SER A 271 9.74 -15.49 16.54
CA SER A 271 9.29 -16.83 16.11
C SER A 271 9.75 -17.19 14.70
N TYR A 272 10.04 -18.47 14.46
CA TYR A 272 10.34 -18.97 13.12
C TYR A 272 9.23 -18.63 12.12
N LYS A 273 7.96 -18.80 12.52
CA LYS A 273 6.79 -18.42 11.73
C LYS A 273 6.86 -16.98 11.22
N HIS A 274 7.16 -16.01 12.11
CA HIS A 274 7.27 -14.61 11.70
C HIS A 274 8.49 -14.37 10.80
N LYS A 275 9.62 -15.05 11.03
CA LYS A 275 10.79 -14.96 10.13
C LYS A 275 10.45 -15.47 8.72
N ALA A 276 9.74 -16.59 8.62
CA ALA A 276 9.30 -17.17 7.35
C ALA A 276 8.27 -16.28 6.64
N GLU A 277 7.30 -15.73 7.38
CA GLU A 277 6.28 -14.82 6.84
C GLU A 277 6.89 -13.49 6.34
N PHE A 278 7.88 -12.96 7.06
CA PHE A 278 8.52 -11.69 6.73
C PHE A 278 9.64 -11.83 5.68
N LEU A 279 10.07 -13.05 5.36
CA LEU A 279 11.14 -13.34 4.39
C LEU A 279 11.02 -12.59 3.05
N PRO A 280 9.85 -12.53 2.38
CA PRO A 280 9.77 -11.83 1.11
C PRO A 280 9.87 -10.30 1.27
N SER A 281 9.51 -9.77 2.45
CA SER A 281 9.66 -8.34 2.79
C SER A 281 11.14 -8.02 2.98
N VAL A 282 11.87 -8.86 3.72
CA VAL A 282 13.32 -8.70 3.91
C VAL A 282 14.09 -8.80 2.60
N ARG A 283 13.72 -9.72 1.69
CA ARG A 283 14.28 -9.75 0.32
C ARG A 283 14.02 -8.47 -0.46
N THR A 284 12.85 -7.87 -0.28
CA THR A 284 12.52 -6.61 -0.94
C THR A 284 13.40 -5.48 -0.39
N LEU A 285 13.59 -5.42 0.93
CA LEU A 285 14.52 -4.46 1.55
C LEU A 285 15.97 -4.63 1.05
N GLU A 286 16.45 -5.86 0.93
CA GLU A 286 17.78 -6.15 0.36
C GLU A 286 17.87 -5.67 -1.10
N LYS A 287 16.86 -5.96 -1.93
CA LYS A 287 16.81 -5.51 -3.34
C LYS A 287 16.74 -4.00 -3.49
N MET A 288 16.14 -3.31 -2.52
CA MET A 288 16.11 -1.84 -2.48
C MET A 288 17.47 -1.23 -2.08
N GLY A 289 18.47 -2.05 -1.73
CA GLY A 289 19.82 -1.62 -1.42
C GLY A 289 20.05 -1.24 0.05
N TYR A 290 19.13 -1.59 0.96
CA TYR A 290 19.31 -1.37 2.39
C TYR A 290 20.39 -2.31 2.96
N LYS A 291 21.19 -1.79 3.90
CA LYS A 291 22.11 -2.59 4.70
C LYS A 291 21.35 -3.18 5.88
N LEU A 292 21.23 -4.51 5.88
CA LEU A 292 20.45 -5.23 6.89
C LEU A 292 21.35 -5.69 8.03
N TYR A 293 20.87 -5.48 9.25
CA TYR A 293 21.47 -5.96 10.48
C TYR A 293 20.45 -6.82 11.22
N GLY A 294 20.89 -7.84 11.94
CA GLY A 294 19.98 -8.71 12.69
C GLY A 294 20.55 -9.21 13.99
N SER A 295 19.66 -9.56 14.92
CA SER A 295 20.05 -10.38 16.07
C SER A 295 20.51 -11.76 15.59
N LEU A 296 21.44 -12.40 16.31
CA LEU A 296 22.06 -13.68 15.92
C LEU A 296 21.08 -14.67 15.26
N GLY A 297 20.03 -15.10 15.96
CA GLY A 297 19.06 -16.05 15.40
C GLY A 297 18.17 -15.51 14.27
N THR A 298 18.06 -14.19 14.09
CA THR A 298 17.39 -13.58 12.92
C THR A 298 18.33 -13.59 11.72
N SER A 299 19.61 -13.24 11.94
CA SER A 299 20.64 -13.25 10.92
C SER A 299 20.91 -14.65 10.39
N ASP A 300 21.06 -15.64 11.26
CA ASP A 300 21.25 -17.04 10.87
C ASP A 300 20.16 -17.51 9.90
N PHE A 301 18.89 -17.30 10.27
CA PHE A 301 17.76 -17.68 9.44
C PHE A 301 17.79 -17.01 8.06
N TYR A 302 18.04 -15.70 7.99
CA TYR A 302 18.01 -14.99 6.71
C TYR A 302 19.25 -15.25 5.85
N MET A 303 20.43 -15.45 6.46
CA MET A 303 21.64 -15.91 5.77
C MET A 303 21.41 -17.29 5.14
N GLU A 304 20.78 -18.22 5.86
CA GLU A 304 20.39 -19.54 5.33
C GLU A 304 19.44 -19.44 4.12
N HIS A 305 18.67 -18.36 4.00
CA HIS A 305 17.74 -18.11 2.89
C HIS A 305 18.32 -17.20 1.80
N GLY A 306 19.65 -16.99 1.82
CA GLY A 306 20.42 -16.27 0.81
C GLY A 306 20.36 -14.75 0.91
N ILE A 307 19.96 -14.19 2.06
CA ILE A 307 19.89 -12.74 2.29
C ILE A 307 21.17 -12.27 2.98
N LYS A 308 21.77 -11.19 2.45
CA LYS A 308 22.90 -10.52 3.08
C LYS A 308 22.43 -9.70 4.28
N ILE A 309 22.73 -10.20 5.47
CA ILE A 309 22.43 -9.55 6.75
C ILE A 309 23.64 -9.64 7.67
N GLU A 310 23.96 -8.60 8.41
CA GLU A 310 25.08 -8.57 9.36
C GLU A 310 24.59 -8.97 10.76
N ALA A 311 25.25 -9.94 11.40
CA ALA A 311 24.89 -10.39 12.74
C ALA A 311 25.44 -9.43 13.81
N MET A 312 24.58 -9.02 14.74
CA MET A 312 24.92 -8.11 15.84
C MET A 312 24.74 -8.82 17.20
N THR A 313 25.63 -8.53 18.14
CA THR A 313 25.59 -9.09 19.51
C THR A 313 24.75 -8.23 20.45
N TRP A 314 24.14 -8.89 21.44
CA TRP A 314 23.40 -8.20 22.50
C TRP A 314 24.36 -7.54 23.50
N PRO A 315 24.03 -6.36 24.05
CA PRO A 315 24.94 -5.62 24.94
C PRO A 315 25.18 -6.27 26.31
N PHE A 316 24.41 -7.30 26.69
CA PHE A 316 24.37 -7.82 28.06
C PHE A 316 24.75 -9.30 28.16
N HIS A 317 25.71 -9.77 27.36
CA HIS A 317 26.52 -10.88 27.85
C HIS A 317 27.35 -10.33 29.00
N ASP A 318 27.05 -10.79 30.22
CA ASP A 318 27.65 -10.32 31.46
C ASP A 318 29.18 -10.26 31.31
N ALA A 319 29.75 -9.07 31.49
CA ALA A 319 31.17 -8.86 31.75
C ALA A 319 31.53 -9.35 33.18
N GLY A 320 31.02 -10.51 33.57
CA GLY A 320 31.04 -11.06 34.93
C GLY A 320 31.28 -12.57 35.00
N GLU A 321 31.76 -13.20 33.93
CA GLU A 321 32.31 -14.56 33.98
C GLU A 321 33.79 -14.51 33.57
N GLU A 322 34.67 -14.43 34.56
CA GLU A 322 36.09 -14.72 34.38
C GLU A 322 36.25 -16.20 33.97
N GLY A 323 36.77 -16.44 32.75
CA GLY A 323 37.40 -17.71 32.40
C GLY A 323 36.89 -18.40 31.14
N ASN A 324 37.21 -17.87 29.95
CA ASN A 324 37.84 -18.67 28.90
C ASN A 324 38.35 -17.79 27.76
N ALA A 325 39.59 -17.32 27.89
CA ALA A 325 40.35 -16.83 26.76
C ALA A 325 40.75 -18.04 25.90
N ASN A 326 40.00 -18.30 24.82
CA ASN A 326 40.50 -18.93 23.59
C ASN A 326 39.40 -19.01 22.51
N SER A 327 39.13 -17.88 21.86
CA SER A 327 38.69 -17.89 20.46
C SER A 327 39.29 -16.67 19.76
N SER A 328 40.51 -16.85 19.29
CA SER A 328 41.20 -15.92 18.40
C SER A 328 40.47 -15.88 17.05
N ASN A 329 39.68 -14.83 16.84
CA ASN A 329 39.42 -14.25 15.51
C ASN A 329 39.16 -12.75 15.70
N VAL A 330 40.21 -12.04 16.10
CA VAL A 330 40.26 -10.58 16.06
C VAL A 330 40.95 -10.22 14.75
N SER A 331 40.17 -9.84 13.75
CA SER A 331 40.66 -9.02 12.65
C SER A 331 41.05 -7.66 13.21
N SER A 332 42.31 -7.29 13.01
CA SER A 332 42.88 -6.00 13.35
C SER A 332 42.27 -4.87 12.48
N ASP A 333 41.03 -4.46 12.77
CA ASP A 333 40.50 -3.08 12.56
C ASP A 333 39.04 -2.82 13.00
N GLY A 334 38.37 -3.68 13.79
CA GLY A 334 36.93 -3.52 14.04
C GLY A 334 36.53 -3.61 15.51
N GLN A 335 36.14 -2.50 16.13
CA GLN A 335 35.32 -2.51 17.35
C GLN A 335 34.07 -3.36 17.10
N SER A 336 33.87 -4.46 17.83
CA SER A 336 32.58 -5.16 17.84
C SER A 336 31.55 -4.28 18.55
N CYS A 337 30.88 -3.43 17.78
CA CYS A 337 29.87 -2.48 18.25
C CYS A 337 28.58 -3.25 18.59
N SER A 338 28.09 -3.13 19.82
CA SER A 338 26.87 -3.81 20.25
C SER A 338 25.62 -3.14 19.68
N ILE A 339 24.46 -3.81 19.74
CA ILE A 339 23.17 -3.22 19.33
C ILE A 339 22.88 -1.91 20.08
N ALA A 340 23.31 -1.78 21.34
CA ALA A 340 23.13 -0.58 22.14
C ALA A 340 23.96 0.59 21.62
N ASP A 341 25.24 0.34 21.34
CA ASP A 341 26.17 1.36 20.84
C ASP A 341 25.69 1.92 19.49
N PHE A 342 25.18 1.04 18.62
CA PHE A 342 24.67 1.43 17.30
C PHE A 342 23.37 2.25 17.40
N LEU A 343 22.51 1.96 18.38
CA LEU A 343 21.30 2.77 18.63
C LEU A 343 21.66 4.15 19.21
N GLU A 344 22.62 4.21 20.13
CA GLU A 344 23.10 5.47 20.73
C GLU A 344 23.77 6.37 19.69
N GLN A 345 24.56 5.81 18.80
CA GLN A 345 25.20 6.52 17.69
C GLN A 345 24.23 6.85 16.53
N LYS A 346 22.94 6.51 16.66
CA LYS A 346 21.93 6.63 15.58
C LYS A 346 22.36 5.95 14.28
N GLY A 347 23.04 4.82 14.40
CA GLY A 347 23.50 4.02 13.27
C GLY A 347 22.37 3.30 12.54
N PHE A 348 21.19 3.12 13.16
CA PHE A 348 20.00 2.54 12.52
C PHE A 348 18.99 3.61 12.11
N ASP A 349 18.47 3.49 10.89
CA ASP A 349 17.38 4.35 10.40
C ASP A 349 15.99 3.74 10.68
N LEU A 350 15.93 2.42 10.91
CA LEU A 350 14.70 1.69 11.21
C LEU A 350 15.00 0.45 12.07
N VAL A 351 14.19 0.21 13.09
CA VAL A 351 14.17 -1.03 13.87
C VAL A 351 12.88 -1.78 13.62
N VAL A 352 12.98 -3.04 13.21
CA VAL A 352 11.84 -3.98 13.15
C VAL A 352 12.01 -5.00 14.27
N ASN A 353 11.12 -4.96 15.25
CA ASN A 353 11.17 -5.84 16.42
C ASN A 353 9.85 -6.58 16.59
N LEU A 354 9.80 -7.84 16.13
CA LEU A 354 8.62 -8.68 16.26
C LEU A 354 8.80 -9.59 17.48
N PRO A 355 8.11 -9.33 18.61
CA PRO A 355 8.31 -10.09 19.82
C PRO A 355 7.89 -11.56 19.65
N MET A 356 8.54 -12.46 20.39
CA MET A 356 8.03 -13.83 20.54
C MET A 356 6.66 -13.76 21.23
N CYS A 357 5.64 -14.32 20.60
CA CYS A 357 4.36 -14.58 21.24
C CYS A 357 4.53 -15.74 22.22
N SER A 358 5.17 -15.50 23.37
CA SER A 358 5.05 -16.40 24.51
C SER A 358 3.70 -16.11 25.17
N SER A 359 2.79 -17.09 25.15
CA SER A 359 1.76 -17.36 26.16
C SER A 359 1.44 -16.18 27.08
N GLY A 360 0.29 -15.56 26.85
CA GLY A 360 -0.09 -14.25 27.39
C GLY A 360 0.08 -14.11 28.88
N ALA A 361 0.96 -13.18 29.23
CA ALA A 361 0.91 -12.43 30.46
C ALA A 361 1.71 -11.13 30.27
N ARG A 362 1.18 -10.01 30.78
CA ARG A 362 2.01 -8.94 31.36
C ARG A 362 2.81 -9.55 32.52
N ARG A 363 3.81 -10.40 32.24
CA ARG A 363 4.79 -10.75 33.28
C ARG A 363 5.68 -9.53 33.47
N ILE A 364 5.92 -9.18 34.72
CA ILE A 364 6.95 -8.23 35.16
C ILE A 364 8.33 -8.56 34.51
N SER A 365 8.54 -9.81 34.08
CA SER A 365 9.73 -10.26 33.33
C SER A 365 9.81 -9.79 31.86
N THR A 366 8.75 -9.30 31.23
CA THR A 366 8.78 -8.83 29.82
C THR A 366 9.62 -7.55 29.67
N VAL A 367 9.61 -6.70 30.71
CA VAL A 367 10.44 -5.48 30.85
C VAL A 367 11.94 -5.81 30.97
N LEU A 368 12.30 -7.06 31.24
CA LEU A 368 13.69 -7.54 31.32
C LEU A 368 14.16 -8.26 30.05
N THR A 369 13.32 -8.34 29.01
CA THR A 369 13.71 -9.00 27.75
C THR A 369 14.60 -8.09 26.90
N GLN A 370 15.55 -8.69 26.17
CA GLN A 370 16.39 -7.96 25.23
C GLN A 370 15.56 -7.20 24.19
N GLY A 371 14.49 -7.83 23.68
CA GLY A 371 13.57 -7.18 22.75
C GLY A 371 12.86 -5.96 23.34
N TYR A 372 12.46 -5.97 24.63
CA TYR A 372 11.93 -4.77 25.28
C TYR A 372 12.96 -3.64 25.30
N ARG A 373 14.20 -3.93 25.73
CA ARG A 373 15.27 -2.92 25.79
C ARG A 373 15.53 -2.30 24.41
N THR A 374 15.57 -3.11 23.35
CA THR A 374 15.72 -2.59 21.98
C THR A 374 14.59 -1.66 21.58
N ARG A 375 13.33 -2.05 21.82
CA ARG A 375 12.17 -1.21 21.47
C ARG A 375 12.20 0.11 22.24
N ARG A 376 12.57 0.04 23.53
CA ARG A 376 12.68 1.21 24.40
C ARG A 376 13.76 2.18 23.92
N MET A 377 14.97 1.66 23.68
CA MET A 377 16.08 2.45 23.15
C MET A 377 15.78 3.04 21.77
N ALA A 378 15.11 2.29 20.88
CA ALA A 378 14.71 2.81 19.58
C ALA A 378 13.82 4.06 19.74
N VAL A 379 12.79 4.00 20.59
CA VAL A 379 11.93 5.16 20.85
C VAL A 379 12.69 6.30 21.55
N ASP A 380 13.54 5.99 22.53
CA ASP A 380 14.28 6.98 23.31
C ASP A 380 15.30 7.76 22.45
N TYR A 381 15.92 7.08 21.47
CA TYR A 381 16.82 7.71 20.49
C TYR A 381 16.10 8.22 19.23
N ALA A 382 14.76 8.19 19.22
CA ALA A 382 13.91 8.62 18.10
C ALA A 382 14.20 7.88 16.78
N VAL A 383 14.59 6.60 16.87
CA VAL A 383 14.69 5.69 15.74
C VAL A 383 13.31 5.07 15.47
N PRO A 384 12.78 5.16 14.23
CA PRO A 384 11.51 4.54 13.86
C PRO A 384 11.46 3.05 14.22
N LEU A 385 10.31 2.61 14.75
CA LEU A 385 10.11 1.26 15.26
C LEU A 385 8.84 0.62 14.67
N VAL A 386 8.98 -0.61 14.18
CA VAL A 386 7.86 -1.45 13.73
C VAL A 386 7.76 -2.70 14.59
N THR A 387 6.59 -2.95 15.18
CA THR A 387 6.37 -4.06 16.13
C THR A 387 5.38 -5.13 15.67
N ASP A 388 4.75 -4.95 14.52
CA ASP A 388 3.78 -5.91 13.96
C ASP A 388 4.16 -6.31 12.52
N ALA A 389 3.85 -7.55 12.16
CA ALA A 389 4.16 -8.12 10.87
C ALA A 389 2.96 -7.96 9.92
N LEU A 390 3.15 -7.20 8.83
CA LEU A 390 2.13 -7.04 7.80
C LEU A 390 2.41 -7.94 6.60
N ARG A 391 1.35 -8.54 6.07
CA ARG A 391 1.39 -9.44 4.91
C ARG A 391 1.74 -8.66 3.62
N LEU A 392 2.55 -9.28 2.77
CA LEU A 392 3.10 -8.65 1.56
C LEU A 392 2.06 -8.07 0.60
N VAL A 393 2.45 -6.91 0.06
CA VAL A 393 1.88 -6.23 -1.10
C VAL A 393 2.25 -6.96 -2.39
N ARG A 394 1.28 -7.18 -3.29
CA ARG A 394 1.48 -7.90 -4.57
C ARG A 394 2.23 -7.09 -5.65
N LYS A 395 2.34 -5.75 -5.53
CA LYS A 395 3.09 -4.86 -6.45
C LYS A 395 3.49 -3.53 -5.78
N ALA A 396 4.70 -3.05 -6.06
CA ALA A 396 5.13 -1.70 -5.67
C ALA A 396 4.21 -0.64 -6.30
N PRO A 397 3.56 0.23 -5.51
CA PRO A 397 2.62 1.21 -6.03
C PRO A 397 3.36 2.46 -6.53
N PRO A 398 2.96 3.05 -7.67
CA PRO A 398 3.39 4.40 -8.03
C PRO A 398 2.85 5.39 -6.98
N VAL A 399 3.73 6.19 -6.39
CA VAL A 399 3.36 7.29 -5.50
C VAL A 399 3.11 8.51 -6.39
N LYS A 400 1.86 8.92 -6.55
CA LYS A 400 1.51 10.16 -7.25
C LYS A 400 1.21 11.25 -6.21
N THR A 401 1.54 12.50 -6.51
CA THR A 401 1.60 13.61 -5.54
C THR A 401 0.35 14.50 -5.50
N HIS A 402 -0.76 14.15 -6.16
CA HIS A 402 -1.85 15.13 -6.37
C HIS A 402 -2.89 15.20 -5.24
N ILE A 403 -2.93 14.26 -4.28
CA ILE A 403 -3.81 14.36 -3.09
C ILE A 403 -3.00 14.80 -1.86
N ASP A 404 -2.60 16.06 -1.79
CA ASP A 404 -1.72 16.57 -0.72
C ASP A 404 -2.46 17.07 0.53
N CYS A 405 -3.70 17.56 0.41
CA CYS A 405 -4.47 18.05 1.56
C CYS A 405 -5.97 18.03 1.30
N MET A 406 -6.75 17.92 2.39
CA MET A 406 -8.19 18.16 2.38
C MET A 406 -8.51 19.35 3.25
N THR A 407 -8.98 20.41 2.62
CA THR A 407 -9.48 21.61 3.27
C THR A 407 -11.01 21.55 3.34
N SER A 408 -11.62 22.24 4.31
CA SER A 408 -13.07 22.45 4.38
C SER A 408 -13.60 23.37 3.26
N ARG A 409 -12.71 23.89 2.42
CA ARG A 409 -13.00 24.85 1.37
C ARG A 409 -13.38 24.16 0.07
N LYS A 410 -14.24 24.82 -0.72
CA LYS A 410 -14.71 24.30 -2.01
C LYS A 410 -13.65 24.45 -3.09
N ILE A 411 -12.75 23.47 -3.17
CA ILE A 411 -11.82 23.33 -4.29
C ILE A 411 -12.52 22.68 -5.47
N VAL A 412 -12.50 23.33 -6.63
CA VAL A 412 -13.05 22.81 -7.89
C VAL A 412 -11.93 22.61 -8.89
N ARG A 413 -11.98 21.49 -9.62
CA ARG A 413 -11.11 21.23 -10.76
C ARG A 413 -11.72 21.81 -12.03
N LEU A 414 -10.97 22.65 -12.73
CA LEU A 414 -11.31 23.23 -14.03
C LEU A 414 -10.29 22.73 -15.08
N PRO A 415 -10.62 22.75 -16.39
CA PRO A 415 -9.61 22.48 -17.42
C PRO A 415 -8.49 23.53 -17.37
N GLY A 416 -7.31 23.18 -17.89
CA GLY A 416 -6.22 24.13 -18.04
C GLY A 416 -6.60 25.26 -19.00
N LEU A 417 -6.65 26.50 -18.50
CA LEU A 417 -7.21 27.62 -19.27
C LEU A 417 -6.25 28.07 -20.37
N ILE A 418 -6.82 28.68 -21.40
CA ILE A 418 -6.12 29.14 -22.59
C ILE A 418 -6.23 30.66 -22.66
N ASP A 419 -5.09 31.34 -22.74
CA ASP A 419 -5.06 32.76 -23.10
C ASP A 419 -4.60 32.92 -24.55
N VAL A 420 -5.48 33.45 -25.39
CA VAL A 420 -5.22 33.61 -26.83
C VAL A 420 -4.51 34.92 -27.16
N HIS A 421 -4.24 35.80 -26.18
CA HIS A 421 -3.67 37.12 -26.45
C HIS A 421 -2.66 37.53 -25.38
N VAL A 422 -1.39 37.20 -25.58
CA VAL A 422 -0.31 37.48 -24.62
C VAL A 422 0.90 38.11 -25.31
N HIS A 423 1.38 39.25 -24.80
CA HIS A 423 2.62 39.90 -25.26
C HIS A 423 3.79 39.55 -24.35
N LEU A 424 4.56 38.53 -24.72
CA LEU A 424 5.76 38.12 -23.98
C LEU A 424 6.99 38.96 -24.29
N ARG A 425 6.94 39.86 -25.29
CA ARG A 425 7.96 40.88 -25.63
C ARG A 425 9.38 40.33 -25.92
N GLU A 426 9.54 39.02 -26.07
CA GLU A 426 10.80 38.35 -26.37
C GLU A 426 10.69 37.65 -27.73
N PRO A 427 11.64 37.85 -28.67
CA PRO A 427 12.93 38.54 -28.52
C PRO A 427 12.86 40.09 -28.49
N GLY A 428 13.89 40.70 -27.89
CA GLY A 428 14.26 42.11 -28.10
C GLY A 428 13.62 43.16 -27.20
N ALA A 429 12.66 42.80 -26.36
CA ALA A 429 12.16 43.64 -25.26
C ALA A 429 12.00 42.84 -23.95
N SER A 430 12.90 41.87 -23.71
CA SER A 430 12.84 40.91 -22.58
C SER A 430 12.85 41.53 -21.17
N HIS A 431 13.17 42.82 -21.03
CA HIS A 431 13.08 43.55 -19.77
C HIS A 431 11.63 43.86 -19.36
N LYS A 432 10.72 43.97 -20.33
CA LYS A 432 9.29 44.19 -20.08
C LYS A 432 8.60 42.91 -19.64
N GLU A 433 8.86 41.84 -20.38
CA GLU A 433 8.47 40.47 -20.06
C GLU A 433 9.32 39.52 -20.90
N ASN A 434 9.48 38.27 -20.47
CA ASN A 434 10.11 37.23 -21.28
C ASN A 434 9.30 35.94 -21.17
N PHE A 435 9.65 34.90 -21.96
CA PHE A 435 8.87 33.65 -21.93
C PHE A 435 8.86 33.01 -20.53
N ALA A 436 9.97 33.08 -19.79
CA ALA A 436 10.08 32.45 -18.47
C ALA A 436 9.21 33.12 -17.40
N SER A 437 9.15 34.46 -17.36
CA SER A 437 8.35 35.20 -16.39
C SER A 437 6.87 35.28 -16.80
N GLY A 438 6.58 35.53 -18.08
CA GLY A 438 5.20 35.59 -18.56
C GLY A 438 4.48 34.25 -18.47
N THR A 439 5.14 33.12 -18.78
CA THR A 439 4.51 31.81 -18.60
C THR A 439 4.45 31.36 -17.13
N ALA A 440 5.32 31.86 -16.26
CA ALA A 440 5.16 31.70 -14.81
C ALA A 440 3.93 32.45 -14.30
N ALA A 441 3.73 33.69 -14.77
CA ALA A 441 2.52 34.49 -14.49
C ALA A 441 1.26 33.83 -15.04
N ALA A 442 1.33 33.21 -16.22
CA ALA A 442 0.25 32.42 -16.81
C ALA A 442 -0.15 31.24 -15.89
N LEU A 443 0.82 30.46 -15.42
CA LEU A 443 0.58 29.35 -14.48
C LEU A 443 -0.05 29.84 -13.18
N ALA A 444 0.45 30.94 -12.61
CA ALA A 444 -0.14 31.53 -11.40
C ALA A 444 -1.58 32.01 -11.61
N GLY A 445 -1.90 32.47 -12.83
CA GLY A 445 -3.26 32.84 -13.27
C GLY A 445 -4.17 31.68 -13.64
N GLY A 446 -3.68 30.43 -13.67
CA GLY A 446 -4.44 29.25 -14.06
C GLY A 446 -4.43 28.93 -15.56
N PHE A 447 -3.58 29.59 -16.35
CA PHE A 447 -3.40 29.35 -17.78
C PHE A 447 -2.31 28.32 -18.05
N THR A 448 -2.65 27.28 -18.82
CA THR A 448 -1.75 26.19 -19.19
C THR A 448 -1.28 26.27 -20.65
N LEU A 449 -1.90 27.15 -21.43
CA LEU A 449 -1.52 27.46 -22.81
C LEU A 449 -1.66 28.97 -23.05
N VAL A 450 -0.62 29.58 -23.61
CA VAL A 450 -0.65 30.99 -24.03
C VAL A 450 -0.34 31.16 -25.52
N CYS A 451 -1.05 32.05 -26.22
CA CYS A 451 -0.73 32.42 -27.58
C CYS A 451 0.02 33.76 -27.62
N ALA A 452 1.30 33.71 -28.00
CA ALA A 452 2.22 34.84 -27.95
C ALA A 452 2.10 35.72 -29.21
N MET A 453 1.93 37.03 -28.99
CA MET A 453 1.72 38.03 -30.03
C MET A 453 3.03 38.43 -30.77
N PRO A 454 2.94 38.86 -32.04
CA PRO A 454 4.10 39.00 -32.94
C PRO A 454 4.89 40.32 -32.80
N ASN A 455 4.49 41.21 -31.90
CA ASN A 455 5.11 42.53 -31.71
C ASN A 455 6.39 42.46 -30.85
N THR A 456 7.32 41.62 -31.30
CA THR A 456 8.68 41.42 -30.79
C THR A 456 9.67 42.32 -31.54
N LYS A 457 10.97 42.25 -31.20
CA LYS A 457 12.06 42.92 -31.93
C LYS A 457 13.13 41.88 -32.32
N PRO A 458 13.26 41.52 -33.62
CA PRO A 458 12.41 41.94 -34.75
C PRO A 458 10.96 41.42 -34.62
N PRO A 459 9.97 42.06 -35.26
CA PRO A 459 8.60 41.56 -35.30
C PRO A 459 8.51 40.19 -35.99
N LEU A 460 7.62 39.32 -35.53
CA LEU A 460 7.43 37.98 -36.09
C LEU A 460 6.63 38.04 -37.41
N CYS A 461 7.30 38.46 -38.48
CA CYS A 461 6.71 38.71 -39.80
C CYS A 461 7.29 37.85 -40.92
N ASP A 462 8.30 37.03 -40.62
CA ASP A 462 9.01 36.18 -41.56
C ASP A 462 9.52 34.90 -40.88
N GLY A 463 10.06 33.96 -41.66
CA GLY A 463 10.55 32.67 -41.15
C GLY A 463 11.78 32.78 -40.25
N THR A 464 12.60 33.82 -40.42
CA THR A 464 13.80 34.04 -39.59
C THR A 464 13.41 34.50 -38.19
N ALA A 465 12.46 35.45 -38.11
CA ALA A 465 11.90 35.94 -36.86
C ALA A 465 11.11 34.84 -36.14
N LEU A 466 10.36 34.00 -36.87
CA LEU A 466 9.68 32.83 -36.29
C LEU A 466 10.69 31.87 -35.64
N ALA A 467 11.75 31.49 -36.36
CA ALA A 467 12.77 30.57 -35.84
C ALA A 467 13.46 31.12 -34.58
N LEU A 468 13.75 32.43 -34.56
CA LEU A 468 14.33 33.10 -33.39
C LEU A 468 13.36 33.05 -32.19
N CYS A 469 12.07 33.34 -32.43
CA CYS A 469 11.05 33.30 -31.39
C CYS A 469 10.84 31.88 -30.83
N GLN A 470 10.80 30.86 -31.70
CA GLN A 470 10.72 29.46 -31.30
C GLN A 470 11.91 29.03 -30.45
N GLN A 471 13.12 29.50 -30.79
CA GLN A 471 14.32 29.19 -30.01
C GLN A 471 14.25 29.75 -28.58
N VAL A 472 13.86 31.02 -28.42
CA VAL A 472 13.76 31.65 -27.08
C VAL A 472 12.57 31.11 -26.30
N ALA A 473 11.44 30.83 -26.97
CA ALA A 473 10.27 30.23 -26.35
C ALA A 473 10.59 28.82 -25.81
N LYS A 474 11.27 27.99 -26.60
CA LYS A 474 11.71 26.65 -26.18
C LYS A 474 12.67 26.68 -25.00
N ALA A 475 13.49 27.72 -24.86
CA ALA A 475 14.40 27.87 -23.73
C ALA A 475 13.71 28.43 -22.47
N GLY A 476 12.68 29.26 -22.64
CA GLY A 476 12.08 30.03 -21.55
C GLY A 476 10.74 29.52 -21.03
N ALA A 477 9.88 28.96 -21.88
CA ALA A 477 8.48 28.72 -21.56
C ALA A 477 8.29 27.66 -20.45
N ARG A 478 7.38 27.91 -19.52
CA ARG A 478 7.01 27.02 -18.40
C ARG A 478 5.64 26.39 -18.56
N CYS A 479 4.79 26.94 -19.42
CA CYS A 479 3.52 26.33 -19.87
C CYS A 479 3.51 26.24 -21.40
N ASP A 480 2.53 25.55 -21.97
CA ASP A 480 2.46 25.37 -23.41
C ASP A 480 2.20 26.69 -24.12
N TYR A 481 2.65 26.79 -25.36
CA TYR A 481 2.55 28.03 -26.10
C TYR A 481 2.31 27.79 -27.58
N ALA A 482 1.74 28.81 -28.21
CA ALA A 482 1.64 28.94 -29.66
C ALA A 482 2.07 30.36 -30.07
N LEU A 483 2.56 30.54 -31.29
CA LEU A 483 3.04 31.84 -31.77
C LEU A 483 2.13 32.38 -32.85
N PHE A 484 1.83 33.69 -32.82
CA PHE A 484 1.18 34.39 -33.93
C PHE A 484 2.21 34.91 -34.94
N ALA A 485 1.82 34.99 -36.21
CA ALA A 485 2.50 35.83 -37.19
C ALA A 485 1.87 37.23 -37.24
N GLY A 486 2.67 38.24 -37.56
CA GLY A 486 2.24 39.63 -37.75
C GLY A 486 2.06 39.98 -39.22
N ALA A 487 0.93 40.61 -39.55
CA ALA A 487 0.73 41.23 -40.86
C ALA A 487 1.42 42.60 -40.91
N SER A 488 1.99 42.93 -42.06
CA SER A 488 2.50 44.24 -42.43
C SER A 488 1.99 44.62 -43.83
N PRO A 489 2.13 45.89 -44.26
CA PRO A 489 1.68 46.31 -45.58
C PRO A 489 2.31 45.56 -46.77
N THR A 490 3.45 44.87 -46.58
CA THR A 490 4.24 44.31 -47.68
C THR A 490 4.54 42.82 -47.57
N ASN A 491 4.05 42.11 -46.53
CA ASN A 491 4.45 40.72 -46.25
C ASN A 491 3.37 39.66 -46.55
N ALA A 492 2.30 40.01 -47.26
CA ALA A 492 1.18 39.11 -47.54
C ALA A 492 1.57 37.80 -48.25
N GLU A 493 2.65 37.79 -49.05
CA GLU A 493 3.20 36.57 -49.67
C GLU A 493 4.11 35.78 -48.71
N GLU A 494 5.00 36.47 -48.01
CA GLU A 494 6.04 35.84 -47.17
C GLU A 494 5.42 35.09 -45.98
N VAL A 495 4.41 35.69 -45.36
CA VAL A 495 3.78 35.13 -44.15
C VAL A 495 3.00 33.86 -44.45
N LEU A 496 2.53 33.64 -45.68
CA LEU A 496 1.80 32.42 -46.09
C LEU A 496 2.59 31.15 -45.79
N SER A 497 3.91 31.20 -45.97
CA SER A 497 4.81 30.09 -45.68
C SER A 497 4.82 29.69 -44.19
N LEU A 498 4.40 30.60 -43.31
CA LEU A 498 4.37 30.40 -41.86
C LEU A 498 3.04 29.78 -41.37
N ALA A 499 1.99 29.76 -42.20
CA ALA A 499 0.63 29.43 -41.77
C ALA A 499 0.47 28.04 -41.13
N SER A 500 1.33 27.08 -41.48
CA SER A 500 1.34 25.74 -40.85
C SER A 500 2.02 25.70 -39.47
N SER A 501 2.78 26.73 -39.12
CA SER A 501 3.68 26.77 -37.96
C SER A 501 3.27 27.84 -36.94
N VAL A 502 2.18 28.57 -37.19
CA VAL A 502 1.66 29.64 -36.32
C VAL A 502 0.18 29.40 -36.02
N VAL A 503 -0.29 29.89 -34.88
CA VAL A 503 -1.69 29.74 -34.45
C VAL A 503 -2.66 30.63 -35.24
N GLY A 504 -2.16 31.72 -35.82
CA GLY A 504 -2.96 32.69 -36.54
C GLY A 504 -2.14 33.86 -37.07
N LEU A 505 -2.79 34.70 -37.86
CA LEU A 505 -2.25 35.98 -38.33
C LEU A 505 -2.89 37.13 -37.55
N LYS A 506 -2.08 37.98 -36.93
CA LYS A 506 -2.51 39.18 -36.23
C LYS A 506 -2.36 40.41 -37.13
N MET A 507 -3.46 41.13 -37.33
CA MET A 507 -3.52 42.39 -38.06
C MET A 507 -3.81 43.55 -37.10
N TYR A 508 -3.03 44.64 -37.20
CA TYR A 508 -3.26 45.87 -36.44
C TYR A 508 -3.83 46.94 -37.35
N LEU A 509 -5.11 47.28 -37.19
CA LEU A 509 -5.85 48.16 -38.12
C LEU A 509 -6.11 49.56 -37.56
N ASN A 510 -5.61 49.81 -36.36
CA ASN A 510 -5.70 51.07 -35.62
C ASN A 510 -4.39 51.26 -34.84
N ASP A 511 -4.21 52.48 -34.30
CA ASP A 511 -3.04 52.87 -33.51
C ASP A 511 -2.65 51.80 -32.47
N THR A 512 -1.45 51.22 -32.65
CA THR A 512 -0.88 50.22 -31.76
C THR A 512 0.55 50.59 -31.36
N PHE A 513 1.05 49.97 -30.29
CA PHE A 513 2.44 50.08 -29.90
C PHE A 513 3.32 49.10 -30.71
N GLY A 514 3.93 49.59 -31.79
CA GLY A 514 4.86 48.83 -32.63
C GLY A 514 4.77 49.16 -34.11
N PRO A 515 5.62 48.55 -34.96
CA PRO A 515 5.74 48.90 -36.39
C PRO A 515 4.70 48.22 -37.31
N LEU A 516 3.71 47.50 -36.76
CA LEU A 516 2.82 46.61 -37.52
C LEU A 516 1.45 47.21 -37.87
N CYS A 517 1.24 48.51 -37.66
CA CYS A 517 0.00 49.18 -38.01
C CYS A 517 -0.19 49.22 -39.54
N MET A 518 -1.41 48.94 -40.00
CA MET A 518 -1.81 49.01 -41.41
C MET A 518 -2.97 49.98 -41.57
N ASP A 519 -2.71 51.16 -42.12
CA ASP A 519 -3.66 52.27 -42.17
C ASP A 519 -4.58 52.26 -43.41
N SER A 520 -4.31 51.37 -44.38
CA SER A 520 -5.02 51.32 -45.66
C SER A 520 -5.79 50.00 -45.84
N VAL A 521 -7.06 50.09 -46.25
CA VAL A 521 -7.90 48.93 -46.59
C VAL A 521 -7.27 48.10 -47.71
N SER A 522 -6.53 48.73 -48.63
CA SER A 522 -5.80 48.04 -49.71
C SER A 522 -4.84 46.98 -49.18
N ASP A 523 -4.12 47.31 -48.09
CA ASP A 523 -3.14 46.42 -47.46
C ASP A 523 -3.86 45.23 -46.81
N TRP A 524 -5.07 45.45 -46.29
CA TRP A 524 -5.88 44.42 -45.66
C TRP A 524 -6.38 43.40 -46.69
N LEU A 525 -6.79 43.86 -47.88
CA LEU A 525 -7.34 43.01 -48.94
C LEU A 525 -6.37 41.91 -49.37
N GLU A 526 -5.07 42.21 -49.47
CA GLU A 526 -4.07 41.20 -49.84
C GLU A 526 -3.99 40.06 -48.83
N HIS A 527 -4.01 40.38 -47.53
CA HIS A 527 -4.02 39.36 -46.46
C HIS A 527 -5.34 38.58 -46.44
N PHE A 528 -6.48 39.26 -46.66
CA PHE A 528 -7.80 38.62 -46.73
C PHE A 528 -7.93 37.64 -47.89
N GLU A 529 -7.30 37.94 -49.03
CA GLU A 529 -7.29 37.09 -50.22
C GLU A 529 -6.34 35.90 -50.07
N LYS A 530 -5.12 36.13 -49.58
CA LYS A 530 -4.04 35.13 -49.62
C LYS A 530 -3.98 34.21 -48.39
N TRP A 531 -4.24 34.72 -47.18
CA TRP A 531 -4.08 33.93 -45.96
C TRP A 531 -4.98 32.66 -46.00
N PRO A 532 -4.62 31.50 -45.44
CA PRO A 532 -5.47 30.31 -45.49
C PRO A 532 -6.75 30.44 -44.63
N LYS A 533 -7.93 30.15 -45.19
CA LYS A 533 -9.23 30.32 -44.49
C LYS A 533 -9.40 29.47 -43.24
N ASN A 534 -8.68 28.35 -43.14
CA ASN A 534 -8.70 27.44 -42.01
C ASN A 534 -7.77 27.87 -40.86
N VAL A 535 -7.00 28.95 -41.04
CA VAL A 535 -6.12 29.52 -40.02
C VAL A 535 -6.70 30.86 -39.56
N PRO A 536 -6.84 31.10 -38.25
CA PRO A 536 -7.43 32.32 -37.71
C PRO A 536 -6.79 33.60 -38.25
N LEU A 537 -7.65 34.57 -38.59
CA LEU A 537 -7.28 35.94 -38.92
C LEU A 537 -7.79 36.86 -37.80
N CYS A 538 -6.87 37.37 -36.98
CA CYS A 538 -7.18 38.12 -35.77
C CYS A 538 -6.95 39.62 -36.00
N CYS A 539 -8.00 40.42 -35.90
CA CYS A 539 -7.96 41.85 -36.20
C CYS A 539 -8.09 42.67 -34.92
N HIS A 540 -7.07 43.48 -34.62
CA HIS A 540 -7.24 44.64 -33.74
C HIS A 540 -8.00 45.70 -34.55
N ALA A 541 -9.27 45.92 -34.22
CA ALA A 541 -10.12 46.89 -34.88
C ALA A 541 -10.93 47.69 -33.84
N GLU A 542 -11.09 48.98 -34.06
CA GLU A 542 -11.80 49.92 -33.19
C GLU A 542 -12.83 50.74 -33.98
N GLY A 543 -14.06 50.81 -33.47
CA GLY A 543 -15.15 51.60 -34.05
C GLY A 543 -15.41 51.31 -35.54
N ARG A 544 -15.06 52.26 -36.41
CA ARG A 544 -15.32 52.17 -37.86
C ARG A 544 -14.57 51.04 -38.55
N THR A 545 -13.36 50.71 -38.10
CA THR A 545 -12.57 49.64 -38.70
C THR A 545 -13.16 48.26 -38.38
N THR A 546 -13.82 48.10 -37.23
CA THR A 546 -14.56 46.88 -36.89
C THR A 546 -15.68 46.60 -37.91
N ALA A 547 -16.45 47.62 -38.27
CA ALA A 547 -17.48 47.49 -39.31
C ALA A 547 -16.87 47.16 -40.69
N ALA A 548 -15.74 47.77 -41.04
CA ALA A 548 -15.04 47.51 -42.29
C ALA A 548 -14.51 46.06 -42.38
N VAL A 549 -13.90 45.55 -41.31
CA VAL A 549 -13.42 44.16 -41.23
C VAL A 549 -14.57 43.17 -41.36
N ILE A 550 -15.70 43.42 -40.69
CA ILE A 550 -16.88 42.54 -40.77
C ILE A 550 -17.45 42.53 -42.20
N LEU A 551 -17.47 43.68 -42.87
CA LEU A 551 -17.86 43.76 -44.28
C LEU A 551 -16.92 42.94 -45.17
N LEU A 552 -15.61 43.06 -44.98
CA LEU A 552 -14.61 42.26 -45.73
C LEU A 552 -14.77 40.76 -45.44
N ALA A 553 -14.97 40.37 -44.18
CA ALA A 553 -15.23 38.98 -43.80
C ALA A 553 -16.47 38.41 -44.50
N SER A 554 -17.53 39.22 -44.62
CA SER A 554 -18.73 38.87 -45.38
C SER A 554 -18.46 38.73 -46.88
N LEU A 555 -17.77 39.70 -47.49
CA LEU A 555 -17.47 39.71 -48.93
C LEU A 555 -16.60 38.51 -49.34
N TYR A 556 -15.58 38.19 -48.55
CA TYR A 556 -14.67 37.08 -48.82
C TYR A 556 -15.17 35.73 -48.27
N ARG A 557 -16.32 35.71 -47.58
CA ARG A 557 -16.86 34.56 -46.83
C ARG A 557 -15.76 33.86 -46.05
N ARG A 558 -15.24 34.58 -45.06
CA ARG A 558 -14.05 34.17 -44.30
C ARG A 558 -14.27 34.35 -42.80
N PRO A 559 -13.83 33.37 -41.98
CA PRO A 559 -13.77 33.53 -40.54
C PRO A 559 -12.80 34.64 -40.12
N VAL A 560 -13.25 35.53 -39.24
CA VAL A 560 -12.41 36.54 -38.59
C VAL A 560 -12.63 36.57 -37.09
N HIS A 561 -11.58 36.91 -36.34
CA HIS A 561 -11.62 37.10 -34.89
C HIS A 561 -11.32 38.56 -34.55
N ILE A 562 -12.27 39.27 -33.92
CA ILE A 562 -12.10 40.66 -33.49
C ILE A 562 -11.50 40.67 -32.08
N CYS A 563 -10.30 41.26 -31.97
CA CYS A 563 -9.57 41.32 -30.71
C CYS A 563 -10.10 42.41 -29.77
N HIS A 564 -10.00 42.17 -28.46
CA HIS A 564 -10.26 43.10 -27.35
C HIS A 564 -11.38 44.12 -27.59
N VAL A 565 -12.60 43.62 -27.85
CA VAL A 565 -13.80 44.46 -28.05
C VAL A 565 -14.05 45.29 -26.79
N ALA A 566 -14.26 46.60 -26.96
CA ALA A 566 -14.30 47.53 -25.83
C ALA A 566 -15.60 48.35 -25.78
N ARG A 567 -16.20 48.69 -26.93
CA ARG A 567 -17.30 49.67 -27.01
C ARG A 567 -18.67 49.05 -27.27
N GLU A 568 -19.73 49.76 -26.89
CA GLU A 568 -21.12 49.38 -27.17
C GLU A 568 -21.36 49.21 -28.68
N GLU A 569 -20.87 50.15 -29.50
CA GLU A 569 -21.07 50.12 -30.96
C GLU A 569 -20.45 48.87 -31.62
N GLU A 570 -19.29 48.41 -31.11
CA GLU A 570 -18.57 47.27 -31.65
C GLU A 570 -19.31 45.96 -31.36
N ILE A 571 -19.72 45.76 -30.09
CA ILE A 571 -20.39 44.52 -29.70
C ILE A 571 -21.77 44.38 -30.35
N LEU A 572 -22.49 45.49 -30.56
CA LEU A 572 -23.77 45.49 -31.26
C LEU A 572 -23.63 45.15 -32.74
N ILE A 573 -22.59 45.66 -33.42
CA ILE A 573 -22.31 45.30 -34.82
C ILE A 573 -21.90 43.84 -34.93
N ILE A 574 -21.04 43.34 -34.03
CA ILE A 574 -20.63 41.92 -34.00
C ILE A 574 -21.84 41.02 -33.78
N LYS A 575 -22.72 41.37 -32.82
CA LYS A 575 -23.98 40.65 -32.59
C LYS A 575 -24.82 40.57 -33.85
N ARG A 576 -25.03 41.71 -34.52
CA ARG A 576 -25.80 41.75 -35.76
C ARG A 576 -25.16 40.90 -36.86
N ALA A 577 -23.84 40.91 -36.97
CA ALA A 577 -23.12 40.12 -37.95
C ALA A 577 -23.28 38.60 -37.70
N LYS A 578 -23.20 38.16 -36.45
CA LYS A 578 -23.45 36.78 -36.05
C LYS A 578 -24.89 36.35 -36.34
N GLU A 579 -25.88 37.20 -36.04
CA GLU A 579 -27.29 36.95 -36.37
C GLU A 579 -27.55 36.81 -37.88
N GLN A 580 -26.73 37.45 -38.71
CA GLN A 580 -26.77 37.35 -40.18
C GLN A 580 -26.01 36.12 -40.71
N GLY A 581 -25.42 35.31 -39.84
CA GLY A 581 -24.66 34.11 -40.21
C GLY A 581 -23.26 34.39 -40.71
N HIS A 582 -22.70 35.58 -40.47
CA HIS A 582 -21.29 35.85 -40.75
C HIS A 582 -20.40 35.11 -39.74
N GLU A 583 -19.30 34.52 -40.23
CA GLU A 583 -18.31 33.78 -39.43
C GLU A 583 -17.39 34.76 -38.66
N VAL A 584 -17.97 35.54 -37.76
CA VAL A 584 -17.24 36.51 -36.93
C VAL A 584 -17.19 35.97 -35.51
N THR A 585 -16.01 35.95 -34.90
CA THR A 585 -15.82 35.70 -33.47
C THR A 585 -15.15 36.90 -32.82
N CYS A 586 -15.21 37.01 -31.49
CA CYS A 586 -14.55 38.09 -30.76
C CYS A 586 -14.11 37.71 -29.35
N GLU A 587 -13.16 38.49 -28.84
CA GLU A 587 -12.72 38.43 -27.45
C GLU A 587 -12.96 39.76 -26.73
N VAL A 588 -13.07 39.69 -25.40
CA VAL A 588 -13.07 40.84 -24.49
C VAL A 588 -11.95 40.67 -23.47
N THR A 589 -11.43 41.77 -22.94
CA THR A 589 -10.41 41.73 -21.89
C THR A 589 -11.01 41.99 -20.51
N PRO A 590 -10.44 41.42 -19.43
CA PRO A 590 -10.86 41.72 -18.07
C PRO A 590 -10.82 43.22 -17.76
N HIS A 591 -9.81 43.97 -18.24
CA HIS A 591 -9.74 45.40 -17.95
C HIS A 591 -10.90 46.20 -18.56
N HIS A 592 -11.45 45.81 -19.73
CA HIS A 592 -12.67 46.45 -20.27
C HIS A 592 -13.95 46.04 -19.52
N LEU A 593 -13.98 44.86 -18.90
CA LEU A 593 -15.11 44.39 -18.09
C LEU A 593 -15.14 44.98 -16.67
N PHE A 594 -13.98 45.37 -16.14
CA PHE A 594 -13.80 45.67 -14.72
C PHE A 594 -13.25 47.07 -14.40
N LEU A 595 -12.79 47.82 -15.41
CA LEU A 595 -12.33 49.20 -15.30
C LEU A 595 -13.07 50.09 -16.30
N THR A 596 -13.14 51.37 -15.97
CA THR A 596 -13.75 52.44 -16.76
C THR A 596 -12.85 53.66 -16.81
N THR A 597 -13.23 54.67 -17.59
CA THR A 597 -12.57 55.99 -17.58
C THR A 597 -12.55 56.66 -16.20
N GLU A 598 -13.45 56.29 -15.28
CA GLU A 598 -13.48 56.86 -13.92
C GLU A 598 -12.33 56.31 -13.07
N ASP A 599 -11.97 55.04 -13.24
CA ASP A 599 -10.85 54.40 -12.53
C ASP A 599 -9.50 55.01 -12.91
N VAL A 600 -9.38 55.56 -14.13
CA VAL A 600 -8.18 56.28 -14.60
C VAL A 600 -7.97 57.59 -13.86
N SER A 601 -9.04 58.28 -13.47
CA SER A 601 -8.94 59.57 -12.75
C SER A 601 -8.39 59.42 -11.32
N ALA A 602 -8.46 58.21 -10.76
CA ALA A 602 -7.91 57.87 -9.45
C ALA A 602 -6.46 57.32 -9.51
N ALA A 603 -5.99 56.90 -10.69
CA ALA A 603 -4.63 56.42 -10.92
C ALA A 603 -3.72 57.55 -11.44
N ALA A 604 -2.39 57.39 -11.32
CA ALA A 604 -1.46 58.29 -12.01
C ALA A 604 -1.76 58.26 -13.54
N PRO A 605 -1.82 59.40 -14.26
CA PRO A 605 -2.33 59.47 -15.63
C PRO A 605 -1.73 58.44 -16.60
N GLY A 606 -0.42 58.17 -16.49
CA GLY A 606 0.27 57.17 -17.32
C GLY A 606 -0.13 55.71 -17.03
N LYS A 607 -0.54 55.38 -15.79
CA LYS A 607 -1.01 54.03 -15.41
C LYS A 607 -2.36 53.66 -16.04
N GLY A 608 -3.12 54.62 -16.56
CA GLY A 608 -4.37 54.35 -17.28
C GLY A 608 -4.18 54.09 -18.78
N ALA A 609 -2.99 54.28 -19.34
CA ALA A 609 -2.77 54.14 -20.78
C ALA A 609 -2.84 52.66 -21.24
N VAL A 610 -3.81 52.36 -22.10
CA VAL A 610 -4.06 51.04 -22.72
C VAL A 610 -4.73 51.25 -24.10
N LYS A 611 -4.64 50.25 -24.98
CA LYS A 611 -5.25 50.25 -26.32
C LYS A 611 -5.98 48.92 -26.55
N PRO A 612 -7.28 48.92 -26.87
CA PRO A 612 -8.20 50.06 -26.92
C PRO A 612 -8.26 50.82 -25.57
N PRO A 613 -8.54 52.14 -25.58
CA PRO A 613 -8.60 52.92 -24.35
C PRO A 613 -9.76 52.45 -23.45
N LEU A 614 -9.58 52.60 -22.14
CA LEU A 614 -10.65 52.30 -21.18
C LEU A 614 -11.93 53.06 -21.52
N VAL A 615 -13.05 52.38 -21.33
CA VAL A 615 -14.35 52.79 -21.85
C VAL A 615 -15.27 53.38 -20.78
N THR A 616 -16.38 53.96 -21.20
CA THR A 616 -17.35 54.54 -20.26
C THR A 616 -18.11 53.44 -19.51
N ALA A 617 -18.72 53.78 -18.36
CA ALA A 617 -19.58 52.84 -17.64
C ALA A 617 -20.75 52.31 -18.50
N ARG A 618 -21.20 53.10 -19.49
CA ARG A 618 -22.21 52.70 -20.47
C ARG A 618 -21.71 51.59 -21.39
N ASP A 619 -20.50 51.74 -21.92
CA ASP A 619 -19.87 50.73 -22.78
C ASP A 619 -19.59 49.44 -22.00
N GLN A 620 -19.04 49.56 -20.79
CA GLN A 620 -18.79 48.41 -19.91
C GLN A 620 -20.09 47.63 -19.64
N LYS A 621 -21.19 48.34 -19.34
CA LYS A 621 -22.51 47.72 -19.17
C LYS A 621 -22.97 47.01 -20.45
N ALA A 622 -22.76 47.61 -21.63
CA ALA A 622 -23.11 46.96 -22.89
C ALA A 622 -22.32 45.67 -23.15
N LEU A 623 -21.04 45.60 -22.74
CA LEU A 623 -20.24 44.38 -22.80
C LEU A 623 -20.82 43.28 -21.90
N TRP A 624 -21.15 43.61 -20.64
CA TRP A 624 -21.78 42.66 -19.71
C TRP A 624 -23.17 42.21 -20.19
N ASP A 625 -24.02 43.14 -20.66
CA ASP A 625 -25.35 42.84 -21.19
C ASP A 625 -25.30 41.95 -22.44
N ASN A 626 -24.16 41.91 -23.15
CA ASN A 626 -23.93 41.07 -24.33
C ASN A 626 -22.81 40.04 -24.11
N ILE A 627 -22.57 39.62 -22.86
CA ILE A 627 -21.51 38.66 -22.54
C ILE A 627 -21.65 37.34 -23.32
N ASP A 628 -22.88 36.92 -23.62
CA ASP A 628 -23.18 35.71 -24.41
C ASP A 628 -22.73 35.82 -25.87
N VAL A 629 -22.63 37.03 -26.41
CA VAL A 629 -22.12 37.29 -27.76
C VAL A 629 -20.60 37.16 -27.82
N ILE A 630 -19.89 37.36 -26.71
CA ILE A 630 -18.43 37.30 -26.65
C ILE A 630 -17.95 35.84 -26.63
N ASP A 631 -17.01 35.46 -27.50
CA ASP A 631 -16.56 34.07 -27.59
C ASP A 631 -15.42 33.76 -26.64
N CYS A 632 -14.47 34.67 -26.48
CA CYS A 632 -13.27 34.47 -25.68
C CYS A 632 -13.10 35.56 -24.62
N ILE A 633 -12.49 35.20 -23.49
CA ILE A 633 -11.91 36.17 -22.55
C ILE A 633 -10.40 36.00 -22.64
N ALA A 634 -9.72 37.04 -23.13
CA ALA A 634 -8.27 37.06 -23.30
C ALA A 634 -7.68 38.20 -22.49
N THR A 635 -6.52 38.02 -21.87
CA THR A 635 -6.02 39.06 -20.96
C THR A 635 -5.51 40.30 -21.69
N ASP A 636 -5.07 40.13 -22.93
CA ASP A 636 -4.24 41.11 -23.63
C ASP A 636 -3.09 41.56 -22.72
N HIS A 637 -2.38 40.57 -22.17
CA HIS A 637 -1.29 40.81 -21.25
C HIS A 637 -0.16 41.53 -21.99
N ALA A 638 -0.12 42.85 -21.84
CA ALA A 638 0.80 43.78 -22.46
C ALA A 638 1.63 44.52 -21.38
N PRO A 639 2.55 43.82 -20.69
CA PRO A 639 3.30 44.35 -19.57
C PRO A 639 4.31 45.42 -19.99
N HIS A 640 4.45 46.41 -19.12
CA HIS A 640 5.41 47.51 -19.16
C HIS A 640 5.95 47.73 -17.76
N THR A 641 7.22 48.13 -17.63
CA THR A 641 7.78 48.38 -16.30
C THR A 641 7.08 49.56 -15.64
N LEU A 642 7.08 49.60 -14.31
CA LEU A 642 6.45 50.69 -13.59
C LEU A 642 7.07 52.04 -13.97
N GLU A 643 8.39 52.11 -14.21
CA GLU A 643 9.07 53.32 -14.65
C GLU A 643 8.54 53.81 -16.00
N GLU A 644 8.36 52.92 -16.98
CA GLU A 644 7.81 53.29 -18.30
C GLU A 644 6.40 53.86 -18.17
N LYS A 645 5.61 53.36 -17.22
CA LYS A 645 4.22 53.80 -16.98
C LYS A 645 4.10 55.12 -16.21
N MET A 646 5.20 55.60 -15.63
CA MET A 646 5.26 56.90 -14.93
C MET A 646 5.80 58.04 -15.81
N ASP A 647 6.26 57.74 -17.03
CA ASP A 647 6.68 58.74 -18.01
C ASP A 647 5.47 59.56 -18.54
N GLU A 648 5.72 60.80 -18.99
CA GLU A 648 4.71 61.64 -19.65
C GLU A 648 4.16 60.98 -20.93
N ASN A 649 5.00 60.18 -21.62
CA ASN A 649 4.61 59.39 -22.80
C ASN A 649 4.47 57.89 -22.48
N ALA A 650 3.71 57.57 -21.42
CA ALA A 650 3.52 56.18 -20.97
C ALA A 650 3.00 55.24 -22.08
N PRO A 651 3.65 54.09 -22.32
CA PRO A 651 3.21 53.16 -23.35
C PRO A 651 1.89 52.46 -22.95
N PRO A 652 1.05 52.09 -23.94
CA PRO A 652 -0.23 51.43 -23.68
C PRO A 652 -0.06 49.94 -23.38
N GLY A 653 -0.75 49.44 -22.35
CA GLY A 653 -0.83 48.02 -22.04
C GLY A 653 -0.87 47.72 -20.54
N PHE A 654 -1.49 46.59 -20.16
CA PHE A 654 -1.60 46.12 -18.78
C PHE A 654 -1.11 44.68 -18.60
N PRO A 655 -0.49 44.36 -17.45
CA PRO A 655 -0.27 42.98 -17.05
C PRO A 655 -1.58 42.36 -16.53
N GLY A 656 -2.09 41.32 -17.19
CA GLY A 656 -3.36 40.66 -16.84
C GLY A 656 -3.30 39.20 -16.35
N LEU A 657 -2.28 38.42 -16.74
CA LEU A 657 -2.25 36.95 -16.55
C LEU A 657 -2.59 36.48 -15.11
N GLU A 658 -1.96 37.04 -14.09
CA GLU A 658 -2.15 36.59 -12.69
C GLU A 658 -3.52 36.99 -12.10
N THR A 659 -4.21 37.96 -12.70
CA THR A 659 -5.42 38.60 -12.12
C THR A 659 -6.71 38.21 -12.83
N ALA A 660 -6.62 37.69 -14.04
CA ALA A 660 -7.77 37.46 -14.91
C ALA A 660 -8.80 36.48 -14.31
N LEU A 661 -8.35 35.27 -13.95
CA LEU A 661 -9.25 34.25 -13.42
C LEU A 661 -9.88 34.66 -12.07
N PRO A 662 -9.15 35.19 -11.08
CA PRO A 662 -9.76 35.73 -9.84
C PRO A 662 -10.84 36.79 -10.08
N LEU A 663 -10.62 37.71 -11.04
CA LEU A 663 -11.64 38.71 -11.41
C LEU A 663 -12.90 38.03 -11.99
N MET A 664 -12.71 37.08 -12.91
CA MET A 664 -13.84 36.38 -13.51
C MET A 664 -14.58 35.48 -12.51
N LEU A 665 -13.88 34.83 -11.57
CA LEU A 665 -14.49 34.05 -10.50
C LEU A 665 -15.28 34.93 -9.53
N THR A 666 -14.83 36.17 -9.30
CA THR A 666 -15.59 37.17 -8.56
C THR A 666 -16.91 37.49 -9.28
N ALA A 667 -16.87 37.70 -10.60
CA ALA A 667 -18.10 37.88 -11.39
C ALA A 667 -19.02 36.64 -11.36
N VAL A 668 -18.46 35.42 -11.28
CA VAL A 668 -19.26 34.20 -11.09
C VAL A 668 -19.93 34.18 -9.71
N ALA A 669 -19.20 34.57 -8.66
CA ALA A 669 -19.74 34.66 -7.31
C ALA A 669 -20.84 35.73 -7.18
N GLU A 670 -20.72 36.84 -7.93
CA GLU A 670 -21.72 37.91 -8.03
C GLU A 670 -22.93 37.54 -8.92
N GLY A 671 -22.89 36.39 -9.61
CA GLY A 671 -23.97 35.94 -10.49
C GLY A 671 -24.03 36.62 -11.86
N LYS A 672 -22.99 37.37 -12.25
CA LYS A 672 -22.87 38.01 -13.58
C LYS A 672 -22.48 37.03 -14.68
N LEU A 673 -21.82 35.93 -14.32
CA LEU A 673 -21.37 34.88 -15.23
C LEU A 673 -21.56 33.50 -14.58
N THR A 674 -21.85 32.47 -15.35
CA THR A 674 -21.88 31.09 -14.82
C THR A 674 -20.51 30.42 -14.96
N MET A 675 -20.21 29.44 -14.11
CA MET A 675 -18.95 28.67 -14.21
C MET A 675 -18.81 27.96 -15.57
N GLU A 676 -19.92 27.45 -16.11
CA GLU A 676 -19.94 26.81 -17.44
C GLU A 676 -19.62 27.81 -18.55
N ALA A 677 -20.19 29.01 -18.50
CA ALA A 677 -19.90 30.07 -19.47
C ALA A 677 -18.44 30.55 -19.37
N LEU A 678 -17.88 30.61 -18.16
CA LEU A 678 -16.46 30.92 -17.95
C LEU A 678 -15.55 29.89 -18.63
N VAL A 679 -15.76 28.61 -18.35
CA VAL A 679 -14.98 27.51 -18.96
C VAL A 679 -15.17 27.49 -20.48
N LYS A 680 -16.38 27.77 -20.97
CA LYS A 680 -16.63 27.90 -22.41
C LYS A 680 -15.77 29.00 -23.04
N LYS A 681 -15.69 30.19 -22.42
CA LYS A 681 -14.98 31.37 -22.96
C LYS A 681 -13.46 31.35 -22.74
N MET A 682 -12.96 30.62 -21.75
CA MET A 682 -11.52 30.55 -21.44
C MET A 682 -10.86 29.21 -21.79
N TYR A 683 -11.62 28.22 -22.27
CA TYR A 683 -11.09 26.93 -22.69
C TYR A 683 -11.71 26.41 -23.99
N HIS A 684 -13.02 26.12 -24.01
CA HIS A 684 -13.63 25.44 -25.17
C HIS A 684 -13.62 26.28 -26.45
N ASN A 685 -14.07 27.54 -26.38
CA ASN A 685 -14.11 28.45 -27.51
C ASN A 685 -12.69 28.80 -28.00
N PRO A 686 -11.73 29.21 -27.14
CA PRO A 686 -10.34 29.38 -27.54
C PRO A 686 -9.78 28.17 -28.30
N LYS A 687 -9.97 26.97 -27.75
CA LYS A 687 -9.48 25.74 -28.37
C LYS A 687 -10.08 25.51 -29.76
N GLN A 688 -11.39 25.71 -29.90
CA GLN A 688 -12.10 25.50 -31.16
C GLN A 688 -11.75 26.56 -32.20
N ILE A 689 -11.77 27.84 -31.83
CA ILE A 689 -11.53 28.97 -32.73
C ILE A 689 -10.09 28.93 -33.26
N PHE A 690 -9.13 28.58 -32.42
CA PHE A 690 -7.70 28.58 -32.75
C PHE A 690 -7.14 27.21 -33.13
N ASN A 691 -8.00 26.19 -33.31
CA ASN A 691 -7.61 24.82 -33.67
C ASN A 691 -6.51 24.23 -32.76
N LEU A 692 -6.58 24.48 -31.45
CA LEU A 692 -5.56 24.07 -30.49
C LEU A 692 -5.76 22.59 -30.07
N PRO A 693 -4.67 21.84 -29.84
CA PRO A 693 -4.77 20.44 -29.43
C PRO A 693 -5.31 20.29 -28.00
N VAL A 694 -5.82 19.10 -27.67
CA VAL A 694 -6.11 18.73 -26.29
C VAL A 694 -4.78 18.62 -25.54
N GLN A 695 -4.67 19.24 -24.36
CA GLN A 695 -3.58 18.97 -23.43
C GLN A 695 -3.97 17.78 -22.54
N PRO A 696 -3.41 16.57 -22.73
CA PRO A 696 -3.75 15.40 -21.91
C PRO A 696 -3.29 15.61 -20.46
N ASP A 697 -4.06 15.12 -19.50
CA ASP A 697 -3.75 15.18 -18.06
C ASP A 697 -3.39 16.59 -17.54
N THR A 698 -4.00 17.62 -18.13
CA THR A 698 -3.80 19.04 -17.77
C THR A 698 -5.07 19.64 -17.18
N TYR A 699 -4.96 20.26 -16.00
CA TYR A 699 -6.09 20.88 -15.29
C TYR A 699 -5.59 21.89 -14.23
N ILE A 700 -6.51 22.70 -13.71
CA ILE A 700 -6.26 23.57 -12.55
C ILE A 700 -7.19 23.24 -11.40
N GLU A 701 -6.75 23.51 -10.18
CA GLU A 701 -7.56 23.41 -8.97
C GLU A 701 -7.64 24.78 -8.31
N VAL A 702 -8.88 25.22 -8.08
CA VAL A 702 -9.20 26.58 -7.63
C VAL A 702 -10.02 26.48 -6.36
N ASP A 703 -9.60 27.22 -5.33
CA ASP A 703 -10.36 27.43 -4.11
C ASP A 703 -11.39 28.54 -4.35
N LEU A 704 -12.68 28.18 -4.39
CA LEU A 704 -13.77 29.14 -4.68
C LEU A 704 -14.18 29.99 -3.46
N ASP A 705 -13.74 29.63 -2.26
CA ASP A 705 -14.14 30.30 -1.02
C ASP A 705 -13.10 31.30 -0.53
N GLU A 706 -11.87 31.25 -1.03
CA GLU A 706 -10.82 32.19 -0.65
C GLU A 706 -11.14 33.60 -1.15
N GLU A 707 -11.22 34.55 -0.22
CA GLU A 707 -11.25 35.98 -0.48
C GLU A 707 -9.89 36.58 -0.18
N TRP A 708 -9.34 37.32 -1.13
CA TRP A 708 -8.03 37.95 -1.00
C TRP A 708 -7.97 39.27 -1.77
N THR A 709 -6.97 40.09 -1.44
CA THR A 709 -6.76 41.37 -2.09
C THR A 709 -5.61 41.24 -3.08
N ILE A 710 -5.82 41.70 -4.31
CA ILE A 710 -4.78 41.71 -5.34
C ILE A 710 -3.61 42.57 -4.85
N PRO A 711 -2.37 42.04 -4.80
CA PRO A 711 -1.21 42.76 -4.31
C PRO A 711 -0.82 43.91 -5.25
N GLU A 712 -0.13 44.91 -4.70
CA GLU A 712 0.43 46.03 -5.48
C GLU A 712 1.39 45.54 -6.57
N ALA A 713 2.21 44.53 -6.25
CA ALA A 713 3.18 43.92 -7.15
C ALA A 713 2.92 42.41 -7.24
N PRO A 714 2.35 41.92 -8.37
CA PRO A 714 2.25 40.49 -8.63
C PRO A 714 3.65 39.84 -8.70
N PRO A 715 3.82 38.61 -8.18
CA PRO A 715 5.13 38.01 -7.98
C PRO A 715 5.87 37.59 -9.26
N TYR A 716 5.16 37.26 -10.35
CA TYR A 716 5.78 36.59 -11.50
C TYR A 716 6.01 37.48 -12.72
N SER A 717 5.05 38.32 -13.08
CA SER A 717 5.23 39.26 -14.20
C SER A 717 6.35 40.26 -13.90
N LYS A 718 7.22 40.51 -14.89
CA LYS A 718 8.30 41.52 -14.74
C LYS A 718 7.80 42.95 -14.60
N ALA A 719 6.55 43.22 -14.99
CA ALA A 719 5.96 44.53 -14.79
C ALA A 719 5.97 44.94 -13.31
N GLN A 720 5.77 43.98 -12.38
CA GLN A 720 5.73 44.23 -10.93
C GLN A 720 4.68 45.29 -10.51
N TRP A 721 3.60 45.41 -11.28
CA TRP A 721 2.41 46.20 -10.92
C TRP A 721 1.18 45.60 -11.61
N THR A 722 -0.03 46.02 -11.23
CA THR A 722 -1.27 45.67 -11.93
C THR A 722 -2.30 46.79 -11.79
N PRO A 723 -3.16 47.06 -12.79
CA PRO A 723 -4.23 48.06 -12.65
C PRO A 723 -5.31 47.65 -11.65
N PHE A 724 -5.31 46.41 -11.16
CA PHE A 724 -6.29 45.89 -10.19
C PHE A 724 -5.77 45.84 -8.75
N ALA A 725 -4.63 46.45 -8.47
CA ALA A 725 -4.03 46.48 -7.13
C ALA A 725 -5.03 47.01 -6.08
N GLY A 726 -5.08 46.36 -4.92
CA GLY A 726 -5.97 46.74 -3.82
C GLY A 726 -7.44 46.26 -3.99
N ARG A 727 -7.80 45.67 -5.14
CA ARG A 727 -9.15 45.12 -5.35
C ARG A 727 -9.31 43.80 -4.59
N LYS A 728 -10.42 43.65 -3.87
CA LYS A 728 -10.83 42.38 -3.27
C LYS A 728 -11.42 41.47 -4.34
N VAL A 729 -10.96 40.23 -4.39
CA VAL A 729 -11.42 39.19 -5.30
C VAL A 729 -11.71 37.91 -4.54
N ARG A 730 -12.57 37.08 -5.14
CA ARG A 730 -12.91 35.76 -4.65
C ARG A 730 -12.50 34.70 -5.66
N GLY A 731 -11.93 33.61 -5.15
CA GLY A 731 -11.34 32.56 -5.96
C GLY A 731 -9.83 32.67 -6.03
N GLN A 732 -9.11 31.59 -5.71
CA GLN A 732 -7.65 31.55 -5.82
C GLN A 732 -7.20 30.25 -6.49
N VAL A 733 -6.28 30.35 -7.44
CA VAL A 733 -5.61 29.20 -8.03
C VAL A 733 -4.71 28.57 -6.98
N ARG A 734 -4.96 27.30 -6.64
CA ARG A 734 -4.16 26.54 -5.67
C ARG A 734 -3.17 25.64 -6.35
N ARG A 735 -3.55 25.04 -7.48
CA ARG A 735 -2.69 24.10 -8.20
C ARG A 735 -2.91 24.19 -9.71
N VAL A 736 -1.84 24.07 -10.47
CA VAL A 736 -1.87 23.87 -11.93
C VAL A 736 -1.08 22.63 -12.26
N VAL A 737 -1.70 21.71 -12.99
CA VAL A 737 -1.08 20.47 -13.48
C VAL A 737 -1.02 20.56 -15.00
N VAL A 738 0.17 20.36 -15.55
CA VAL A 738 0.44 20.36 -16.98
C VAL A 738 1.00 18.99 -17.35
N ARG A 739 0.31 18.26 -18.22
CA ARG A 739 0.72 16.92 -18.69
C ARG A 739 1.05 15.95 -17.55
N GLY A 740 0.23 15.94 -16.51
CA GLY A 740 0.39 15.07 -15.33
C GLY A 740 1.41 15.56 -14.28
N GLU A 741 2.20 16.60 -14.56
CA GLU A 741 3.18 17.16 -13.61
C GLU A 741 2.62 18.43 -12.94
N VAL A 742 2.89 18.59 -11.63
CA VAL A 742 2.48 19.78 -10.89
C VAL A 742 3.38 20.96 -11.25
N ALA A 743 2.86 21.89 -12.06
CA ALA A 743 3.60 23.05 -12.54
C ALA A 743 3.56 24.23 -11.57
N PHE A 744 2.47 24.37 -10.82
CA PHE A 744 2.28 25.42 -9.82
C PHE A 744 1.50 24.87 -8.62
N VAL A 745 1.91 25.24 -7.41
CA VAL A 745 1.18 24.93 -6.17
C VAL A 745 1.34 26.05 -5.14
N ASP A 746 0.24 26.48 -4.53
CA ASP A 746 0.20 27.40 -3.39
C ASP A 746 1.11 28.64 -3.54
N GLY A 747 1.05 29.28 -4.71
CA GLY A 747 1.82 30.50 -4.99
C GLY A 747 3.26 30.25 -5.47
N GLN A 748 3.67 29.00 -5.68
CA GLN A 748 5.02 28.62 -6.16
C GLN A 748 4.96 27.93 -7.52
N VAL A 749 5.79 28.36 -8.47
CA VAL A 749 6.04 27.66 -9.74
C VAL A 749 7.14 26.62 -9.56
N LEU A 750 6.86 25.35 -9.88
CA LEU A 750 7.75 24.22 -9.64
C LEU A 750 8.52 23.75 -10.88
N VAL A 751 7.99 24.02 -12.08
CA VAL A 751 8.62 23.62 -13.34
C VAL A 751 9.66 24.64 -13.78
N GLU A 752 10.81 24.19 -14.26
CA GLU A 752 11.91 25.05 -14.74
C GLU A 752 11.60 25.69 -16.10
N PRO A 753 12.27 26.82 -16.47
CA PRO A 753 12.21 27.37 -17.82
C PRO A 753 12.57 26.33 -18.89
N GLY A 754 11.80 26.30 -19.97
CA GLY A 754 11.95 25.35 -21.08
C GLY A 754 11.12 24.07 -20.93
N TYR A 755 10.28 23.97 -19.88
CA TYR A 755 9.32 22.89 -19.70
C TYR A 755 8.13 22.94 -20.70
N GLY A 756 7.73 24.14 -21.14
CA GLY A 756 6.61 24.37 -22.05
C GLY A 756 6.85 23.84 -23.46
N GLN A 757 5.79 23.37 -24.13
CA GLN A 757 5.86 22.84 -25.50
C GLN A 757 5.18 23.77 -26.51
N ASP A 758 5.77 23.87 -27.71
CA ASP A 758 5.14 24.50 -28.86
C ASP A 758 4.07 23.56 -29.42
N VAL A 759 2.79 23.92 -29.22
CA VAL A 759 1.65 23.10 -29.61
C VAL A 759 1.46 22.98 -31.11
N MET A 760 2.13 23.83 -31.91
CA MET A 760 2.11 23.74 -33.37
C MET A 760 3.07 22.69 -33.92
N THR A 761 4.01 22.19 -33.10
CA THR A 761 5.04 21.20 -33.51
C THR A 761 4.74 19.76 -33.08
N VAL A 762 3.73 19.56 -32.24
CA VAL A 762 3.33 18.23 -31.75
C VAL A 762 2.55 17.50 -32.85
N PRO A 763 2.93 16.28 -33.28
CA PRO A 763 2.14 15.52 -34.23
C PRO A 763 0.75 15.30 -33.66
N ALA A 764 -0.29 15.73 -34.37
CA ALA A 764 -1.68 15.47 -33.99
C ALA A 764 -1.89 13.96 -33.89
N GLN A 765 -1.82 13.39 -32.69
CA GLN A 765 -2.22 12.02 -32.40
C GLN A 765 -3.75 11.92 -32.43
N THR A 766 -4.33 12.10 -33.62
CA THR A 766 -5.65 11.59 -34.06
C THR A 766 -5.91 12.16 -35.46
N GLU A 767 -5.46 11.45 -36.50
CA GLU A 767 -6.11 11.51 -37.81
C GLU A 767 -7.43 10.73 -37.72
N LEU A 768 -8.43 11.31 -37.07
CA LEU A 768 -9.84 11.01 -37.25
C LEU A 768 -10.58 12.24 -36.73
N GLU A 769 -11.48 12.79 -37.55
CA GLU A 769 -12.18 14.08 -37.36
C GLU A 769 -11.48 15.33 -37.94
N ARG A 770 -11.04 15.24 -39.20
CA ARG A 770 -11.36 16.33 -40.15
C ARG A 770 -12.64 15.93 -40.86
N THR A 771 -13.78 16.23 -40.24
CA THR A 771 -15.10 15.93 -40.82
C THR A 771 -15.23 16.64 -42.16
N SER A 772 -15.33 15.85 -43.23
CA SER A 772 -15.94 16.25 -44.48
C SER A 772 -17.39 16.66 -44.18
N SER A 773 -17.70 17.92 -44.42
CA SER A 773 -19.09 18.38 -44.46
C SER A 773 -19.81 17.58 -45.55
N LEU A 774 -20.76 16.76 -45.12
CA LEU A 774 -21.68 16.05 -46.02
C LEU A 774 -22.42 17.09 -46.86
N VAL A 775 -22.12 17.09 -48.15
CA VAL A 775 -22.79 17.93 -49.14
C VAL A 775 -24.28 17.56 -49.16
N ASN A 776 -25.14 18.50 -48.79
CA ASN A 776 -26.58 18.31 -48.84
C ASN A 776 -27.04 18.28 -50.31
N LEU A 777 -27.25 17.08 -50.86
CA LEU A 777 -27.64 16.83 -52.25
C LEU A 777 -28.96 17.52 -52.65
N SER A 778 -29.81 17.89 -51.68
CA SER A 778 -31.04 18.67 -51.94
C SER A 778 -30.76 20.14 -52.27
N ALA A 779 -29.72 20.73 -51.67
CA ALA A 779 -29.31 22.11 -51.93
C ALA A 779 -28.63 22.24 -53.29
N VAL A 780 -27.81 21.26 -53.70
CA VAL A 780 -27.11 21.27 -55.02
C VAL A 780 -28.11 21.28 -56.18
N LYS A 781 -29.21 20.51 -56.08
CA LYS A 781 -30.28 20.53 -57.10
C LYS A 781 -31.07 21.84 -57.13
N MET A 782 -31.27 22.49 -55.99
CA MET A 782 -31.97 23.77 -55.89
C MET A 782 -31.13 24.92 -56.46
N TYR A 783 -29.82 24.95 -56.15
CA TYR A 783 -28.91 25.98 -56.67
C TYR A 783 -28.67 25.85 -58.17
N ASN A 784 -28.47 24.63 -58.71
CA ASN A 784 -28.30 24.44 -60.16
C ASN A 784 -29.57 24.85 -60.95
N LYS A 785 -30.77 24.69 -60.37
CA LYS A 785 -32.02 25.16 -60.97
C LYS A 785 -32.13 26.70 -60.93
N MET A 786 -31.72 27.33 -59.82
CA MET A 786 -31.62 28.80 -59.72
C MET A 786 -30.60 29.41 -60.70
N PHE A 787 -29.46 28.74 -60.93
CA PHE A 787 -28.44 29.21 -61.89
C PHE A 787 -28.90 29.10 -63.35
N GLN A 788 -29.73 28.10 -63.68
CA GLN A 788 -30.37 28.00 -65.01
C GLN A 788 -31.44 29.08 -65.24
N GLU A 789 -32.20 29.45 -64.20
CA GLU A 789 -33.23 30.50 -64.29
C GLU A 789 -32.65 31.94 -64.36
N LEU A 790 -31.40 32.14 -63.93
CA LEU A 790 -30.71 33.45 -63.90
C LEU A 790 -29.68 33.66 -65.05
N GLY A 791 -29.50 32.69 -65.95
CA GLY A 791 -28.72 32.87 -67.19
C GLY A 791 -27.20 33.08 -67.04
N LEU A 792 -26.58 32.55 -65.98
CA LEU A 792 -25.13 32.68 -65.72
C LEU A 792 -24.30 31.53 -66.34
N PRO A 793 -23.00 31.74 -66.65
CA PRO A 793 -22.18 30.81 -67.43
C PRO A 793 -21.84 29.47 -66.72
N GLU A 794 -21.76 28.38 -67.49
CA GLU A 794 -21.69 26.97 -67.03
C GLU A 794 -20.53 26.61 -66.09
N HIS A 795 -19.42 27.35 -66.09
CA HIS A 795 -18.26 27.06 -65.24
C HIS A 795 -18.49 27.31 -63.74
N LEU A 796 -19.62 27.91 -63.37
CA LEU A 796 -20.04 28.13 -61.98
C LEU A 796 -20.95 27.00 -61.43
N GLN A 797 -21.27 25.97 -62.21
CA GLN A 797 -22.09 24.82 -61.79
C GLN A 797 -21.25 23.74 -61.09
N MET A 798 -21.82 23.07 -60.08
CA MET A 798 -21.12 22.03 -59.31
C MET A 798 -21.23 20.62 -59.93
N PRO A 799 -20.17 19.77 -59.81
CA PRO A 799 -20.14 18.42 -60.40
C PRO A 799 -20.97 17.37 -59.63
N SER A 800 -21.49 16.35 -60.34
CA SER A 800 -22.25 15.22 -59.79
C SER A 800 -21.33 14.06 -59.33
N VAL A 801 -21.57 13.48 -58.15
CA VAL A 801 -20.77 12.38 -57.58
C VAL A 801 -21.55 11.04 -57.62
N SER A 802 -20.90 9.95 -58.04
CA SER A 802 -21.46 8.60 -58.20
C SER A 802 -21.44 7.76 -56.90
N GLU A 803 -22.50 6.96 -56.70
CA GLU A 803 -22.67 6.00 -55.61
C GLU A 803 -21.81 4.74 -55.83
N ASP A 804 -20.76 4.51 -55.04
CA ASP A 804 -20.24 3.17 -54.74
C ASP A 804 -19.15 3.22 -53.65
N ALA A 805 -19.51 2.89 -52.40
CA ALA A 805 -18.56 2.63 -51.32
C ALA A 805 -18.96 1.35 -50.55
N LYS A 806 -18.08 0.33 -50.60
CA LYS A 806 -18.28 -1.01 -50.01
C LYS A 806 -17.91 -1.07 -48.52
N LEU A 807 -18.70 -1.83 -47.77
CA LEU A 807 -18.55 -2.20 -46.35
C LEU A 807 -17.30 -3.07 -46.07
N LEU A 808 -16.67 -2.88 -44.90
CA LEU A 808 -15.69 -3.80 -44.31
C LEU A 808 -16.09 -4.22 -42.86
N PRO A 809 -15.66 -5.41 -42.39
CA PRO A 809 -16.36 -6.18 -41.36
C PRO A 809 -15.80 -6.04 -39.92
N ARG A 810 -16.64 -6.42 -38.94
CA ARG A 810 -16.39 -6.51 -37.49
C ARG A 810 -15.63 -7.78 -37.07
N CYS A 811 -14.85 -7.71 -35.99
CA CYS A 811 -14.62 -8.77 -34.97
C CYS A 811 -13.66 -8.26 -33.85
N PRO A 812 -13.43 -8.98 -32.72
CA PRO A 812 -14.34 -9.64 -31.77
C PRO A 812 -14.02 -9.28 -30.29
N SER A 813 -14.84 -9.78 -29.36
CA SER A 813 -14.83 -9.57 -27.89
C SER A 813 -13.68 -10.27 -27.10
N PRO A 814 -13.31 -9.80 -25.89
CA PRO A 814 -12.11 -10.24 -25.15
C PRO A 814 -12.29 -11.50 -24.27
N LEU A 815 -11.22 -12.30 -24.20
CA LEU A 815 -11.06 -13.52 -23.40
C LEU A 815 -10.63 -13.22 -21.94
N VAL A 816 -11.14 -14.02 -20.99
CA VAL A 816 -10.84 -14.00 -19.55
C VAL A 816 -9.61 -14.90 -19.22
N PRO A 817 -8.66 -14.49 -18.36
CA PRO A 817 -7.54 -15.34 -17.96
C PRO A 817 -7.85 -16.20 -16.70
N PRO A 818 -7.23 -17.39 -16.55
CA PRO A 818 -7.48 -18.32 -15.44
C PRO A 818 -6.66 -18.03 -14.17
N VAL A 819 -7.17 -18.52 -13.03
CA VAL A 819 -6.66 -18.38 -11.65
C VAL A 819 -5.32 -19.13 -11.44
N GLY A 820 -4.34 -18.44 -10.83
CA GLY A 820 -2.97 -18.96 -10.64
C GLY A 820 -2.84 -20.07 -9.60
N LYS A 821 -2.08 -21.12 -9.96
CA LYS A 821 -1.63 -22.22 -9.08
C LYS A 821 -0.51 -21.75 -8.13
N TRP A 822 -0.57 -22.15 -6.86
CA TRP A 822 0.52 -22.01 -5.90
C TRP A 822 1.53 -23.15 -6.10
N SER A 823 2.81 -22.84 -6.32
CA SER A 823 3.89 -23.83 -6.42
C SER A 823 4.56 -24.00 -5.06
N LEU A 824 4.72 -25.26 -4.61
CA LEU A 824 5.55 -25.60 -3.44
C LEU A 824 7.05 -25.39 -3.78
N PRO A 825 7.92 -25.18 -2.78
CA PRO A 825 9.35 -24.97 -3.01
C PRO A 825 9.97 -26.15 -3.75
N GLU A 826 10.92 -25.90 -4.68
CA GLU A 826 11.70 -26.97 -5.32
C GLU A 826 12.50 -27.72 -4.26
N VAL A 827 12.06 -28.92 -3.91
CA VAL A 827 12.77 -29.79 -2.98
C VAL A 827 13.77 -30.63 -3.77
N PRO A 828 15.05 -30.69 -3.37
CA PRO A 828 16.04 -31.51 -4.06
C PRO A 828 15.54 -32.95 -4.17
N HIS A 829 15.49 -33.50 -5.40
CA HIS A 829 14.97 -34.83 -5.76
C HIS A 829 15.72 -36.03 -5.13
N ALA A 830 16.49 -35.83 -4.05
CA ALA A 830 17.51 -36.77 -3.57
C ALA A 830 17.00 -37.96 -2.72
N LEU A 831 15.76 -37.94 -2.21
CA LEU A 831 15.22 -39.03 -1.37
C LEU A 831 14.15 -39.89 -2.06
N GLN A 832 13.75 -39.54 -3.28
CA GLN A 832 12.69 -40.25 -3.99
C GLN A 832 13.11 -41.69 -4.28
N GLY A 833 12.34 -42.66 -3.77
CA GLY A 833 12.60 -44.09 -3.97
C GLY A 833 13.70 -44.67 -3.07
N CYS A 834 14.37 -43.87 -2.22
CA CYS A 834 15.45 -44.34 -1.35
C CYS A 834 14.94 -45.03 -0.08
N HIS A 835 15.67 -46.04 0.39
CA HIS A 835 15.45 -46.60 1.73
C HIS A 835 16.02 -45.68 2.81
N VAL A 836 15.25 -45.45 3.88
CA VAL A 836 15.67 -44.67 5.05
C VAL A 836 16.13 -45.60 6.15
N LEU A 837 17.44 -45.90 6.18
CA LEU A 837 18.00 -46.98 7.03
C LEU A 837 18.75 -46.48 8.26
N SER A 838 19.53 -45.41 8.14
CA SER A 838 20.46 -44.90 9.17
C SER A 838 20.40 -43.37 9.22
N ALA A 839 20.82 -42.78 10.34
CA ALA A 839 20.96 -41.33 10.49
C ALA A 839 22.01 -40.75 9.54
N ASP A 840 23.07 -41.49 9.23
CA ASP A 840 24.23 -41.00 8.48
C ASP A 840 23.92 -40.71 6.99
N MET A 841 22.75 -41.13 6.49
CA MET A 841 22.35 -40.89 5.11
C MET A 841 21.91 -39.45 4.83
N PHE A 842 21.55 -38.69 5.87
CA PHE A 842 20.96 -37.38 5.71
C PHE A 842 22.03 -36.29 5.65
N SER A 843 22.10 -35.58 4.52
CA SER A 843 22.90 -34.35 4.47
C SER A 843 22.20 -33.20 5.19
N LYS A 844 22.96 -32.17 5.57
CA LYS A 844 22.42 -30.94 6.16
C LYS A 844 21.34 -30.31 5.26
N ASP A 845 21.55 -30.30 3.95
CA ASP A 845 20.59 -29.75 2.98
C ASP A 845 19.31 -30.57 2.89
N GLN A 846 19.41 -31.90 2.94
CA GLN A 846 18.25 -32.79 2.95
C GLN A 846 17.41 -32.61 4.22
N MET A 847 18.07 -32.53 5.38
CA MET A 847 17.39 -32.22 6.65
C MET A 847 16.71 -30.87 6.60
N HIS A 848 17.38 -29.84 6.07
CA HIS A 848 16.83 -28.51 5.94
C HIS A 848 15.57 -28.48 5.06
N ALA A 849 15.63 -29.10 3.88
CA ALA A 849 14.48 -29.20 2.97
C ALA A 849 13.31 -29.95 3.62
N MET A 850 13.58 -31.07 4.29
CA MET A 850 12.57 -31.85 5.01
C MET A 850 11.92 -31.06 6.14
N PHE A 851 12.70 -30.32 6.93
CA PHE A 851 12.18 -29.52 8.04
C PHE A 851 11.35 -28.34 7.55
N ASN A 852 11.70 -27.72 6.42
CA ASN A 852 10.88 -26.67 5.82
C ASN A 852 9.55 -27.22 5.31
N LEU A 853 9.56 -28.41 4.70
CA LEU A 853 8.33 -29.10 4.29
C LEU A 853 7.47 -29.51 5.50
N ALA A 854 8.11 -30.02 6.56
CA ALA A 854 7.42 -30.37 7.81
C ALA A 854 6.75 -29.13 8.45
N HIS A 855 7.45 -27.99 8.46
CA HIS A 855 6.89 -26.73 8.92
C HIS A 855 5.72 -26.25 8.04
N ALA A 856 5.81 -26.39 6.71
CA ALA A 856 4.69 -26.08 5.83
C ALA A 856 3.47 -26.95 6.16
N PHE A 857 3.66 -28.26 6.30
CA PHE A 857 2.58 -29.17 6.68
C PHE A 857 1.98 -28.88 8.06
N SER A 858 2.80 -28.49 9.04
CA SER A 858 2.28 -28.10 10.36
C SER A 858 1.37 -26.88 10.27
N LEU A 859 1.69 -25.89 9.42
CA LEU A 859 0.82 -24.73 9.17
C LEU A 859 -0.51 -25.12 8.52
N PHE A 860 -0.53 -26.06 7.58
CA PHE A 860 -1.78 -26.51 6.96
C PHE A 860 -2.63 -27.31 7.96
N VAL A 861 -2.01 -28.22 8.71
CA VAL A 861 -2.69 -29.04 9.73
C VAL A 861 -3.27 -28.17 10.84
N ASN A 862 -2.52 -27.20 11.35
CA ASN A 862 -2.97 -26.28 12.40
C ASN A 862 -4.04 -25.28 11.92
N LYS A 863 -4.23 -25.15 10.60
CA LYS A 863 -5.26 -24.31 9.97
C LYS A 863 -6.42 -25.13 9.39
N ASP A 864 -6.54 -26.41 9.77
CA ASP A 864 -7.57 -27.34 9.29
C ASP A 864 -7.70 -27.41 7.76
N ARG A 865 -6.59 -27.19 7.04
CA ARG A 865 -6.58 -27.26 5.57
C ARG A 865 -6.28 -28.69 5.12
N PRO A 866 -7.08 -29.26 4.20
CA PRO A 866 -6.88 -30.63 3.76
C PRO A 866 -5.62 -30.75 2.89
N LEU A 867 -4.76 -31.72 3.24
CA LEU A 867 -3.56 -32.12 2.48
C LEU A 867 -3.75 -33.49 1.81
N ASP A 868 -5.00 -33.92 1.65
CA ASP A 868 -5.41 -35.23 1.16
C ASP A 868 -5.08 -35.49 -0.32
N HIS A 869 -4.55 -34.49 -1.02
CA HIS A 869 -4.13 -34.56 -2.41
C HIS A 869 -2.67 -35.00 -2.57
N VAL A 870 -1.83 -34.88 -1.53
CA VAL A 870 -0.37 -35.08 -1.62
C VAL A 870 -0.02 -36.54 -1.88
N LEU A 871 -0.55 -37.46 -1.05
CA LEU A 871 -0.34 -38.90 -1.13
C LEU A 871 -1.62 -39.66 -1.50
N ARG A 872 -2.56 -38.99 -2.18
CA ARG A 872 -3.83 -39.61 -2.60
C ARG A 872 -3.59 -40.89 -3.39
N GLY A 873 -4.17 -41.99 -2.92
CA GLY A 873 -4.06 -43.30 -3.56
C GLY A 873 -2.74 -44.04 -3.29
N LYS A 874 -1.88 -43.53 -2.39
CA LYS A 874 -0.70 -44.25 -1.90
C LYS A 874 -1.01 -45.11 -0.69
N VAL A 875 -0.30 -46.24 -0.57
CA VAL A 875 -0.49 -47.22 0.50
C VAL A 875 0.80 -47.40 1.29
N MET A 876 0.73 -47.32 2.62
CA MET A 876 1.85 -47.57 3.53
C MET A 876 1.64 -48.88 4.31
N ALA A 877 2.63 -49.76 4.31
CA ALA A 877 2.64 -50.93 5.19
C ALA A 877 3.33 -50.58 6.52
N SER A 878 2.60 -50.70 7.63
CA SER A 878 3.10 -50.52 8.99
C SER A 878 3.42 -51.88 9.61
N VAL A 879 4.72 -52.24 9.65
CA VAL A 879 5.22 -53.55 10.12
C VAL A 879 6.01 -53.35 11.42
N PHE A 880 5.41 -53.70 12.56
CA PHE A 880 6.00 -53.49 13.89
C PHE A 880 6.08 -54.82 14.64
N TYR A 881 7.28 -55.40 14.71
CA TYR A 881 7.60 -56.59 15.54
C TYR A 881 8.00 -56.22 16.98
N GLU A 882 8.15 -54.93 17.26
CA GLU A 882 8.36 -54.41 18.61
C GLU A 882 7.26 -53.40 18.88
N VAL A 883 6.50 -53.59 19.97
CA VAL A 883 5.34 -52.76 20.31
C VAL A 883 5.75 -51.29 20.45
N SER A 884 5.14 -50.41 19.64
CA SER A 884 5.30 -48.96 19.77
C SER A 884 4.08 -48.20 19.28
N THR A 885 3.16 -47.94 20.19
CA THR A 885 1.92 -47.22 19.90
C THR A 885 2.20 -45.84 19.32
N ARG A 886 3.07 -45.03 19.94
CA ARG A 886 3.32 -43.65 19.48
C ARG A 886 3.98 -43.59 18.10
N THR A 887 5.00 -44.42 17.86
CA THR A 887 5.69 -44.44 16.57
C THR A 887 4.74 -44.94 15.47
N SER A 888 3.99 -46.02 15.72
CA SER A 888 3.04 -46.55 14.72
C SER A 888 1.89 -45.57 14.44
N CYS A 889 1.25 -45.01 15.49
CA CYS A 889 0.15 -44.07 15.33
C CYS A 889 0.56 -42.77 14.63
N SER A 890 1.77 -42.26 14.89
CA SER A 890 2.25 -41.03 14.24
C SER A 890 2.56 -41.22 12.75
N PHE A 891 3.09 -42.39 12.34
CA PHE A 891 3.20 -42.73 10.92
C PHE A 891 1.83 -42.91 10.27
N ALA A 892 0.91 -43.58 10.95
CA ALA A 892 -0.44 -43.79 10.42
C ALA A 892 -1.19 -42.44 10.24
N ALA A 893 -1.13 -41.57 11.25
CA ALA A 893 -1.70 -40.23 11.18
C ALA A 893 -1.06 -39.38 10.08
N ALA A 894 0.27 -39.45 9.92
CA ALA A 894 0.98 -38.75 8.86
C ALA A 894 0.51 -39.20 7.46
N MET A 895 0.40 -40.52 7.23
CA MET A 895 -0.05 -41.06 5.94
C MET A 895 -1.51 -40.68 5.65
N GLN A 896 -2.40 -40.80 6.63
CA GLN A 896 -3.82 -40.49 6.49
C GLN A 896 -4.07 -38.99 6.24
N ARG A 897 -3.36 -38.10 6.96
CA ARG A 897 -3.48 -36.65 6.75
C ARG A 897 -3.03 -36.19 5.37
N LEU A 898 -2.13 -36.94 4.72
CA LEU A 898 -1.70 -36.69 3.34
C LEU A 898 -2.60 -37.37 2.29
N GLY A 899 -3.67 -38.06 2.70
CA GLY A 899 -4.62 -38.73 1.79
C GLY A 899 -4.24 -40.16 1.39
N GLY A 900 -3.21 -40.71 2.03
CA GLY A 900 -2.79 -42.09 1.87
C GLY A 900 -3.57 -43.07 2.76
N THR A 901 -3.38 -44.36 2.51
CA THR A 901 -3.99 -45.45 3.30
C THR A 901 -2.91 -46.29 3.99
N VAL A 902 -3.27 -46.98 5.07
CA VAL A 902 -2.32 -47.74 5.90
C VAL A 902 -2.79 -49.17 6.06
N ILE A 903 -1.87 -50.11 5.83
CA ILE A 903 -2.06 -51.53 6.12
C ILE A 903 -1.25 -51.87 7.37
N HIS A 904 -1.92 -52.36 8.41
CA HIS A 904 -1.28 -52.72 9.68
C HIS A 904 -1.01 -54.22 9.73
N MET A 905 0.23 -54.60 10.04
CA MET A 905 0.61 -55.97 10.37
C MET A 905 0.89 -56.04 11.87
N ALA A 906 0.00 -56.68 12.62
CA ALA A 906 0.17 -56.92 14.05
C ALA A 906 0.83 -58.28 14.30
N GLU A 907 1.78 -58.32 15.23
CA GLU A 907 2.49 -59.52 15.66
C GLU A 907 1.56 -60.60 16.23
N SER A 908 0.43 -60.20 16.82
CA SER A 908 -0.58 -61.11 17.38
C SER A 908 -1.46 -61.80 16.32
N SER A 909 -1.41 -61.37 15.06
CA SER A 909 -2.24 -61.89 13.96
C SER A 909 -1.44 -62.38 12.75
N SER A 910 -0.11 -62.28 12.75
CA SER A 910 0.72 -62.59 11.58
C SER A 910 1.22 -64.03 11.53
N SER A 911 1.52 -64.48 10.31
CA SER A 911 2.16 -65.75 9.91
C SER A 911 3.53 -66.04 10.56
N THR A 912 4.05 -65.14 11.39
CA THR A 912 5.30 -65.31 12.14
C THR A 912 5.21 -66.41 13.21
N GLN A 913 4.00 -66.73 13.70
CA GLN A 913 3.78 -67.95 14.49
C GLN A 913 3.93 -69.25 13.67
N LYS A 914 3.93 -69.16 12.34
CA LYS A 914 4.15 -70.29 11.41
C LYS A 914 5.59 -70.38 10.87
N GLY A 915 6.50 -69.52 11.32
CA GLY A 915 7.94 -69.58 10.98
C GLY A 915 8.37 -68.90 9.66
N GLU A 916 7.59 -67.95 9.15
CA GLU A 916 7.95 -67.15 7.96
C GLU A 916 9.14 -66.21 8.24
N SER A 917 10.07 -66.08 7.28
CA SER A 917 11.23 -65.18 7.41
C SER A 917 10.81 -63.70 7.36
N LEU A 918 11.63 -62.82 7.95
CA LEU A 918 11.41 -61.36 7.89
C LEU A 918 11.48 -60.88 6.44
N GLU A 919 12.42 -61.41 5.67
CA GLU A 919 12.67 -61.07 4.28
C GLU A 919 11.47 -61.40 3.39
N ASP A 920 10.87 -62.58 3.57
CA ASP A 920 9.67 -62.99 2.82
C ASP A 920 8.45 -62.15 3.21
N SER A 921 8.26 -61.92 4.52
CA SER A 921 7.17 -61.08 5.03
C SER A 921 7.22 -59.66 4.44
N ILE A 922 8.41 -59.06 4.40
CA ILE A 922 8.61 -57.71 3.84
C ILE A 922 8.44 -57.70 2.32
N ALA A 923 8.92 -58.72 1.61
CA ALA A 923 8.74 -58.84 0.16
C ALA A 923 7.25 -58.91 -0.22
N VAL A 924 6.44 -59.65 0.54
CA VAL A 924 4.98 -59.72 0.35
C VAL A 924 4.33 -58.37 0.66
N MET A 925 4.65 -57.76 1.81
CA MET A 925 4.06 -56.47 2.20
C MET A 925 4.44 -55.33 1.25
N ALA A 926 5.64 -55.38 0.66
CA ALA A 926 6.07 -54.44 -0.37
C ALA A 926 5.30 -54.60 -1.70
N GLY A 927 4.68 -55.76 -1.95
CA GLY A 927 3.77 -55.99 -3.07
C GLY A 927 2.42 -55.28 -2.91
N TYR A 928 1.97 -55.07 -1.67
CA TYR A 928 0.70 -54.42 -1.34
C TYR A 928 0.81 -52.92 -1.07
N SER A 929 2.03 -52.38 -0.97
CA SER A 929 2.27 -51.01 -0.52
C SER A 929 3.27 -50.25 -1.40
N ASP A 930 3.24 -48.93 -1.30
CA ASP A 930 4.21 -48.05 -1.95
C ASP A 930 5.44 -47.79 -1.07
N VAL A 931 5.30 -47.94 0.25
CA VAL A 931 6.36 -47.74 1.25
C VAL A 931 6.12 -48.64 2.47
N VAL A 932 7.20 -49.18 3.03
CA VAL A 932 7.18 -50.05 4.22
C VAL A 932 7.84 -49.34 5.39
N VAL A 933 7.12 -49.17 6.50
CA VAL A 933 7.68 -48.69 7.78
C VAL A 933 7.92 -49.90 8.67
N LEU A 934 9.19 -50.14 9.02
CA LEU A 934 9.61 -51.33 9.76
C LEU A 934 10.21 -50.97 11.12
N ARG A 935 9.75 -51.64 12.17
CA ARG A 935 10.38 -51.67 13.49
C ARG A 935 10.61 -53.12 13.93
N HIS A 936 11.81 -53.45 14.42
CA HIS A 936 12.20 -54.81 14.76
C HIS A 936 13.11 -54.87 16.01
N PRO A 937 13.01 -55.89 16.89
CA PRO A 937 13.80 -55.95 18.13
C PRO A 937 15.29 -56.30 17.91
N GLN A 938 15.64 -56.94 16.78
CA GLN A 938 17.02 -57.30 16.47
C GLN A 938 17.76 -56.18 15.71
N PRO A 939 18.96 -55.75 16.16
CA PRO A 939 19.82 -54.81 15.42
C PRO A 939 20.14 -55.31 14.00
N GLY A 940 20.18 -54.39 13.03
CA GLY A 940 20.50 -54.66 11.63
C GLY A 940 19.37 -55.33 10.83
N ALA A 941 18.22 -55.62 11.45
CA ALA A 941 17.10 -56.29 10.78
C ALA A 941 16.50 -55.44 9.65
N VAL A 942 16.41 -54.12 9.84
CA VAL A 942 15.88 -53.21 8.81
C VAL A 942 16.80 -53.17 7.59
N MET A 943 18.13 -53.22 7.79
CA MET A 943 19.10 -53.33 6.69
C MET A 943 19.00 -54.66 5.94
N ARG A 944 18.78 -55.77 6.64
CA ARG A 944 18.55 -57.07 5.98
C ARG A 944 17.27 -57.06 5.16
N ALA A 945 16.17 -56.56 5.73
CA ALA A 945 14.89 -56.42 5.04
C ALA A 945 14.99 -55.53 3.79
N ALA A 946 15.74 -54.43 3.85
CA ALA A 946 15.91 -53.51 2.73
C ALA A 946 16.57 -54.16 1.51
N LYS A 947 17.49 -55.13 1.69
CA LYS A 947 18.14 -55.85 0.58
C LYS A 947 17.16 -56.68 -0.27
N HIS A 948 16.03 -57.08 0.32
CA HIS A 948 15.01 -57.92 -0.31
C HIS A 948 13.72 -57.16 -0.65
N CYS A 949 13.66 -55.85 -0.36
CA CYS A 949 12.48 -55.01 -0.62
C CYS A 949 12.71 -54.11 -1.85
N ARG A 950 11.83 -54.18 -2.85
CA ARG A 950 11.89 -53.30 -4.04
C ARG A 950 11.26 -51.92 -3.81
N LYS A 951 10.60 -51.71 -2.67
CA LYS A 951 9.94 -50.46 -2.29
C LYS A 951 10.71 -49.78 -1.16
N PRO A 952 10.64 -48.44 -1.02
CA PRO A 952 11.28 -47.74 0.08
C PRO A 952 10.93 -48.35 1.44
N VAL A 953 11.96 -48.56 2.27
CA VAL A 953 11.84 -49.07 3.64
C VAL A 953 12.28 -47.97 4.58
N ILE A 954 11.47 -47.62 5.57
CA ILE A 954 11.74 -46.58 6.56
C ILE A 954 11.99 -47.23 7.93
N ASN A 955 13.16 -46.96 8.50
CA ASN A 955 13.56 -47.43 9.82
C ASN A 955 12.82 -46.66 10.93
N ALA A 956 11.90 -47.36 11.60
CA ALA A 956 11.17 -46.89 12.78
C ALA A 956 11.73 -47.44 14.11
N GLY A 957 12.96 -47.98 14.07
CA GLY A 957 13.75 -48.49 15.19
C GLY A 957 14.17 -49.95 15.00
N ASP A 958 15.45 -50.27 15.22
CA ASP A 958 15.95 -51.65 15.20
C ASP A 958 16.79 -52.03 16.44
N GLY A 959 16.15 -52.66 17.44
CA GLY A 959 16.82 -53.13 18.66
C GLY A 959 17.56 -52.02 19.42
N VAL A 960 18.85 -52.26 19.72
CA VAL A 960 19.80 -51.25 20.25
C VAL A 960 20.58 -50.51 19.16
N GLY A 961 20.18 -50.65 17.89
CA GLY A 961 20.77 -50.01 16.72
C GLY A 961 20.33 -48.55 16.58
N GLU A 962 19.63 -48.22 15.50
CA GLU A 962 19.31 -46.83 15.15
C GLU A 962 17.81 -46.52 15.17
N HIS A 963 17.48 -45.25 15.35
CA HIS A 963 16.13 -44.72 15.16
C HIS A 963 16.17 -43.37 14.44
N PRO A 964 16.52 -43.35 13.14
CA PRO A 964 16.78 -42.11 12.39
C PRO A 964 15.57 -41.18 12.36
N THR A 965 14.38 -41.75 12.22
CA THR A 965 13.12 -40.99 12.20
C THR A 965 12.79 -40.29 13.53
N GLN A 966 13.29 -40.78 14.66
CA GLN A 966 13.18 -40.12 15.95
C GLN A 966 14.24 -39.03 16.10
N ALA A 967 15.48 -39.28 15.66
CA ALA A 967 16.51 -38.25 15.70
C ALA A 967 16.17 -37.02 14.83
N LEU A 968 15.56 -37.24 13.65
CA LEU A 968 15.10 -36.16 12.77
C LEU A 968 14.05 -35.26 13.43
N LEU A 969 13.06 -35.85 14.10
CA LEU A 969 12.03 -35.07 14.77
C LEU A 969 12.56 -34.37 16.02
N ASP A 970 13.57 -34.93 16.67
CA ASP A 970 14.25 -34.31 17.80
C ASP A 970 14.96 -33.03 17.35
N ILE A 971 15.73 -33.06 16.26
CA ILE A 971 16.38 -31.86 15.70
C ILE A 971 15.36 -30.83 15.24
N TYR A 972 14.29 -31.26 14.56
CA TYR A 972 13.21 -30.37 14.16
C TYR A 972 12.59 -29.66 15.37
N THR A 973 12.39 -30.37 16.47
CA THR A 973 11.87 -29.79 17.72
C THR A 973 12.82 -28.75 18.30
N ILE A 974 14.13 -29.03 18.34
CA ILE A 974 15.15 -28.05 18.80
C ILE A 974 15.07 -26.78 17.94
N ARG A 975 15.01 -26.93 16.61
CA ARG A 975 14.91 -25.81 15.67
C ARG A 975 13.65 -24.95 15.90
N GLU A 976 12.50 -25.58 16.13
CA GLU A 976 11.23 -24.86 16.35
C GLU A 976 11.18 -24.16 17.72
N GLU A 977 11.71 -24.79 18.77
CA GLU A 977 11.65 -24.27 20.14
C GLU A 977 12.68 -23.16 20.41
N ILE A 978 13.91 -23.34 19.94
CA ILE A 978 15.03 -22.41 20.23
C ILE A 978 15.24 -21.41 19.08
N GLY A 979 14.88 -21.80 17.86
CA GLY A 979 15.01 -20.97 16.64
C GLY A 979 16.32 -21.19 15.86
N THR A 980 17.27 -21.94 16.41
CA THR A 980 18.52 -22.41 15.76
C THR A 980 18.95 -23.71 16.42
N VAL A 981 19.82 -24.48 15.76
CA VAL A 981 20.48 -25.68 16.32
C VAL A 981 21.97 -25.42 16.58
N ASN A 982 22.55 -24.34 16.02
CA ASN A 982 23.96 -24.01 16.17
C ASN A 982 24.23 -23.20 17.46
N GLY A 983 25.43 -23.34 18.01
CA GLY A 983 25.88 -22.67 19.23
C GLY A 983 25.21 -23.18 20.51
N LEU A 984 24.70 -24.42 20.51
CA LEU A 984 23.95 -24.98 21.64
C LEU A 984 24.73 -26.05 22.41
N THR A 985 24.55 -26.07 23.73
CA THR A 985 24.99 -27.18 24.59
C THR A 985 23.86 -28.17 24.78
N VAL A 986 24.02 -29.38 24.22
CA VAL A 986 23.05 -30.48 24.28
C VAL A 986 23.52 -31.54 25.27
N THR A 987 22.76 -31.71 26.35
CA THR A 987 23.06 -32.66 27.43
C THR A 987 22.14 -33.86 27.33
N LEU A 988 22.72 -35.04 27.08
CA LEU A 988 22.01 -36.32 26.99
C LEU A 988 22.10 -37.05 28.34
N VAL A 989 20.96 -37.46 28.90
CA VAL A 989 20.87 -37.97 30.28
C VAL A 989 20.13 -39.30 30.35
N GLY A 990 20.66 -40.29 31.07
CA GLY A 990 19.96 -41.55 31.39
C GLY A 990 20.68 -42.80 30.88
N ASP A 991 19.95 -43.72 30.22
CA ASP A 991 20.51 -44.91 29.55
C ASP A 991 21.07 -44.51 28.17
N LEU A 992 22.35 -44.12 28.15
CA LEU A 992 23.05 -43.76 26.91
C LEU A 992 23.65 -44.98 26.21
N LYS A 993 23.91 -46.08 26.92
CA LYS A 993 24.49 -47.30 26.37
C LYS A 993 23.56 -48.02 25.40
N HIS A 994 22.28 -48.13 25.75
CA HIS A 994 21.30 -48.87 24.94
C HIS A 994 20.27 -47.93 24.26
N GLY A 995 20.43 -46.62 24.40
CA GLY A 995 19.51 -45.62 23.87
C GLY A 995 19.68 -45.39 22.35
N ARG A 996 19.03 -46.20 21.51
CA ARG A 996 19.03 -46.03 20.04
C ARG A 996 18.69 -44.61 19.56
N THR A 997 17.83 -43.89 20.31
CA THR A 997 17.42 -42.53 19.96
C THR A 997 18.54 -41.53 20.18
N VAL A 998 19.30 -41.66 21.28
CA VAL A 998 20.46 -40.80 21.57
C VAL A 998 21.65 -41.11 20.66
N HIS A 999 21.81 -42.37 20.23
CA HIS A 999 22.83 -42.73 19.24
C HIS A 999 22.56 -42.06 17.90
N SER A 1000 21.33 -42.15 17.37
CA SER A 1000 20.97 -41.49 16.12
C SER A 1000 20.95 -39.96 16.25
N LEU A 1001 20.55 -39.41 17.41
CA LEU A 1001 20.57 -37.97 17.65
C LEU A 1001 22.00 -37.41 17.67
N ALA A 1002 22.93 -38.07 18.38
CA ALA A 1002 24.33 -37.66 18.41
C ALA A 1002 24.96 -37.65 17.01
N ARG A 1003 24.62 -38.64 16.17
CA ARG A 1003 25.05 -38.72 14.76
C ARG A 1003 24.57 -37.51 13.95
N LEU A 1004 23.27 -37.21 13.98
CA LEU A 1004 22.72 -36.10 13.21
C LEU A 1004 23.19 -34.73 13.73
N LEU A 1005 23.43 -34.59 15.03
CA LEU A 1005 23.95 -33.36 15.62
C LEU A 1005 25.36 -33.01 15.11
N THR A 1006 26.12 -33.96 14.57
CA THR A 1006 27.43 -33.68 13.94
C THR A 1006 27.36 -32.80 12.68
N HIS A 1007 26.16 -32.58 12.12
CA HIS A 1007 25.94 -31.62 11.02
C HIS A 1007 25.78 -30.17 11.47
N TYR A 1008 25.76 -29.92 12.78
CA TYR A 1008 25.53 -28.62 13.41
C TYR A 1008 26.70 -28.27 14.34
N ASP A 1009 26.87 -26.97 14.61
CA ASP A 1009 27.86 -26.49 15.56
C ASP A 1009 27.28 -26.58 16.98
N VAL A 1010 27.61 -27.65 17.72
CA VAL A 1010 27.06 -27.92 19.07
C VAL A 1010 28.14 -28.44 20.01
N GLN A 1011 27.89 -28.37 21.32
CA GLN A 1011 28.65 -29.07 22.34
C GLN A 1011 27.79 -30.22 22.92
N LEU A 1012 28.33 -31.44 22.97
CA LEU A 1012 27.62 -32.58 23.55
C LEU A 1012 28.11 -32.88 24.97
N ARG A 1013 27.17 -33.08 25.88
CA ARG A 1013 27.44 -33.48 27.27
C ARG A 1013 26.71 -34.77 27.62
N TYR A 1014 27.36 -35.62 28.39
CA TYR A 1014 26.81 -36.93 28.76
C TYR A 1014 26.67 -37.05 30.28
N VAL A 1015 25.46 -37.35 30.76
CA VAL A 1015 25.18 -37.65 32.17
C VAL A 1015 24.54 -39.03 32.26
N ALA A 1016 25.30 -40.02 32.73
CA ALA A 1016 24.83 -41.40 32.80
C ALA A 1016 25.31 -42.11 34.07
N PRO A 1017 24.59 -43.13 34.56
CA PRO A 1017 25.10 -44.02 35.60
C PRO A 1017 26.37 -44.75 35.13
N LYS A 1018 27.25 -45.16 36.06
CA LYS A 1018 28.59 -45.74 35.78
C LYS A 1018 28.64 -46.90 34.77
N ASN A 1019 27.51 -47.59 34.52
CA ASN A 1019 27.43 -48.74 33.62
C ASN A 1019 26.60 -48.48 32.34
N LEU A 1020 26.08 -47.26 32.14
CA LEU A 1020 25.19 -46.89 31.03
C LEU A 1020 25.70 -45.70 30.20
N GLY A 1021 27.02 -45.45 30.21
CA GLY A 1021 27.65 -44.39 29.42
C GLY A 1021 27.49 -44.56 27.90
N MET A 1022 27.75 -43.49 27.15
CA MET A 1022 27.69 -43.49 25.69
C MET A 1022 28.72 -44.48 25.11
N PRO A 1023 28.36 -45.37 24.15
CA PRO A 1023 29.30 -46.31 23.56
C PRO A 1023 30.50 -45.61 22.87
N ASP A 1024 31.68 -46.21 22.97
CA ASP A 1024 32.91 -45.62 22.41
C ASP A 1024 32.83 -45.40 20.89
N SER A 1025 32.15 -46.30 20.17
CA SER A 1025 31.93 -46.16 18.72
C SER A 1025 31.14 -44.90 18.33
N VAL A 1026 30.25 -44.41 19.20
CA VAL A 1026 29.50 -43.15 18.96
C VAL A 1026 30.37 -41.95 19.35
N LYS A 1027 31.09 -42.03 20.47
CA LYS A 1027 32.00 -40.96 20.92
C LYS A 1027 33.13 -40.70 19.92
N GLU A 1028 33.71 -41.76 19.35
CA GLU A 1028 34.75 -41.67 18.30
C GLU A 1028 34.22 -41.03 17.03
N LEU A 1029 32.99 -41.36 16.62
CA LEU A 1029 32.35 -40.74 15.46
C LEU A 1029 32.13 -39.23 15.67
N VAL A 1030 31.59 -38.85 16.82
CA VAL A 1030 31.38 -37.43 17.17
C VAL A 1030 32.71 -36.69 17.22
N ALA A 1031 33.75 -37.30 17.81
CA ALA A 1031 35.10 -36.74 17.85
C ALA A 1031 35.72 -36.57 16.44
N SER A 1032 35.49 -37.54 15.53
CA SER A 1032 35.98 -37.46 14.14
C SER A 1032 35.39 -36.27 13.35
N ARG A 1033 34.27 -35.72 13.81
CA ARG A 1033 33.59 -34.56 13.23
C ARG A 1033 33.94 -33.23 13.94
N GLY A 1034 34.83 -33.25 14.93
CA GLY A 1034 35.32 -32.05 15.61
C GLY A 1034 34.37 -31.45 16.66
N ILE A 1035 33.34 -32.20 17.08
CA ILE A 1035 32.35 -31.73 18.06
C ILE A 1035 32.91 -31.90 19.49
N PRO A 1036 32.93 -30.84 20.33
CA PRO A 1036 33.36 -30.94 21.73
C PRO A 1036 32.46 -31.86 22.57
N GLN A 1037 33.06 -32.71 23.39
CA GLN A 1037 32.37 -33.70 24.23
C GLN A 1037 32.86 -33.63 25.68
N GLU A 1038 31.93 -33.76 26.64
CA GLU A 1038 32.24 -33.74 28.08
C GLU A 1038 31.33 -34.71 28.85
N GLU A 1039 31.90 -35.48 29.79
CA GLU A 1039 31.16 -36.35 30.70
C GLU A 1039 30.98 -35.66 32.06
N ILE A 1040 29.75 -35.58 32.55
CA ILE A 1040 29.41 -34.89 33.81
C ILE A 1040 28.79 -35.89 34.79
N ALA A 1041 29.25 -35.84 36.05
CA ALA A 1041 28.89 -36.82 37.08
C ALA A 1041 27.48 -36.65 37.67
N SER A 1042 26.88 -35.46 37.61
CA SER A 1042 25.55 -35.19 38.17
C SER A 1042 24.71 -34.27 37.28
N LEU A 1043 23.38 -34.41 37.38
CA LEU A 1043 22.45 -33.58 36.63
C LEU A 1043 22.53 -32.12 37.10
N GLU A 1044 22.67 -31.89 38.41
CA GLU A 1044 22.79 -30.57 39.04
C GLU A 1044 23.94 -29.73 38.50
N ALA A 1045 25.06 -30.38 38.17
CA ALA A 1045 26.25 -29.70 37.65
C ALA A 1045 26.10 -29.34 36.17
N ALA A 1046 25.34 -30.12 35.39
CA ALA A 1046 25.16 -29.88 33.96
C ALA A 1046 24.16 -28.75 33.64
N LEU A 1047 23.16 -28.53 34.49
CA LEU A 1047 22.02 -27.64 34.21
C LEU A 1047 22.33 -26.15 33.94
N PRO A 1048 23.29 -25.49 34.64
CA PRO A 1048 23.54 -24.06 34.43
C PRO A 1048 23.92 -23.69 32.98
N ASP A 1049 24.60 -24.61 32.30
CA ASP A 1049 25.18 -24.40 30.98
C ASP A 1049 24.42 -25.12 29.86
N THR A 1050 23.43 -25.95 30.19
CA THR A 1050 22.66 -26.75 29.23
C THR A 1050 21.60 -25.90 28.53
N ASP A 1051 21.50 -25.98 27.20
CA ASP A 1051 20.43 -25.37 26.40
C ASP A 1051 19.36 -26.39 25.99
N VAL A 1052 19.75 -27.64 25.75
CA VAL A 1052 18.84 -28.76 25.47
C VAL A 1052 19.13 -29.92 26.40
N LEU A 1053 18.19 -30.25 27.27
CA LEU A 1053 18.26 -31.41 28.16
C LEU A 1053 17.43 -32.56 27.56
N TYR A 1054 18.09 -33.60 27.06
CA TYR A 1054 17.43 -34.76 26.48
C TYR A 1054 17.47 -35.93 27.47
N MET A 1055 16.35 -36.19 28.12
CA MET A 1055 16.20 -37.28 29.08
C MET A 1055 15.86 -38.59 28.36
N THR A 1056 16.44 -39.71 28.81
CA THR A 1056 16.09 -41.06 28.35
C THR A 1056 15.60 -41.93 29.51
N ARG A 1057 14.72 -42.88 29.16
CA ARG A 1057 14.18 -43.85 30.09
C ARG A 1057 15.18 -44.98 30.37
N ILE A 1058 15.36 -45.32 31.65
CA ILE A 1058 16.05 -46.54 32.08
C ILE A 1058 15.06 -47.71 32.07
N GLN A 1059 15.27 -48.68 31.18
CA GLN A 1059 14.37 -49.83 30.96
C GLN A 1059 14.78 -51.03 31.82
N LYS A 1060 13.83 -51.58 32.59
CA LYS A 1060 14.07 -52.70 33.53
C LYS A 1060 14.53 -53.97 32.81
N GLU A 1061 13.94 -54.22 31.64
CA GLU A 1061 14.19 -55.37 30.77
C GLU A 1061 15.61 -55.44 30.18
N ARG A 1062 16.46 -54.42 30.37
CA ARG A 1062 17.83 -54.38 29.86
C ARG A 1062 18.90 -54.71 30.90
N PHE A 1063 18.50 -54.98 32.13
CA PHE A 1063 19.40 -55.37 33.22
C PHE A 1063 19.35 -56.87 33.45
N SER A 1064 20.52 -57.46 33.74
CA SER A 1064 20.66 -58.88 34.09
C SER A 1064 20.22 -59.17 35.53
N SER A 1065 20.16 -58.16 36.41
CA SER A 1065 19.73 -58.29 37.80
C SER A 1065 18.82 -57.14 38.24
N ALA A 1066 17.88 -57.42 39.15
CA ALA A 1066 16.97 -56.41 39.70
C ALA A 1066 17.69 -55.36 40.57
N GLU A 1067 18.78 -55.76 41.26
CA GLU A 1067 19.58 -54.87 42.11
C GLU A 1067 20.33 -53.80 41.30
N GLU A 1068 20.86 -54.15 40.11
CA GLU A 1068 21.51 -53.15 39.24
C GLU A 1068 20.50 -52.14 38.69
N TYR A 1069 19.28 -52.59 38.40
CA TYR A 1069 18.21 -51.70 37.97
C TYR A 1069 17.79 -50.73 39.07
N GLU A 1070 17.60 -51.19 40.31
CA GLU A 1070 17.22 -50.34 41.44
C GLU A 1070 18.29 -49.31 41.80
N LYS A 1071 19.57 -49.65 41.63
CA LYS A 1071 20.69 -48.69 41.80
C LYS A 1071 20.74 -47.60 40.72
N ALA A 1072 20.22 -47.87 39.53
CA ALA A 1072 20.25 -46.94 38.40
C ALA A 1072 18.96 -46.11 38.26
N CYS A 1073 17.81 -46.70 38.60
CA CYS A 1073 16.50 -46.08 38.48
C CYS A 1073 16.30 -44.97 39.54
N GLY A 1074 15.86 -43.78 39.11
CA GLY A 1074 15.60 -42.66 40.02
C GLY A 1074 16.82 -41.81 40.40
N LEU A 1075 18.02 -42.09 39.86
CA LEU A 1075 19.21 -41.26 40.07
C LEU A 1075 19.11 -39.87 39.46
N PHE A 1076 18.50 -39.76 38.28
CA PHE A 1076 18.37 -38.52 37.53
C PHE A 1076 16.89 -38.24 37.28
N VAL A 1077 16.31 -37.35 38.10
CA VAL A 1077 14.90 -36.98 38.03
C VAL A 1077 14.77 -35.48 37.84
N VAL A 1078 14.07 -35.07 36.78
CA VAL A 1078 13.75 -33.67 36.54
C VAL A 1078 12.56 -33.27 37.41
N THR A 1079 12.79 -32.35 38.36
CA THR A 1079 11.77 -31.77 39.25
C THR A 1079 11.71 -30.24 39.10
N PRO A 1080 10.57 -29.59 39.38
CA PRO A 1080 10.47 -28.13 39.35
C PRO A 1080 11.55 -27.42 40.21
N GLN A 1081 11.90 -28.00 41.37
CA GLN A 1081 12.91 -27.48 42.28
C GLN A 1081 14.31 -27.53 41.66
N LEU A 1082 14.69 -28.67 41.08
CA LEU A 1082 15.98 -28.81 40.40
C LEU A 1082 16.12 -27.83 39.22
N MET A 1083 15.02 -27.63 38.51
CA MET A 1083 14.95 -26.76 37.34
C MET A 1083 15.05 -25.26 37.66
N THR A 1084 15.12 -24.86 38.93
CA THR A 1084 15.44 -23.47 39.32
C THR A 1084 16.89 -23.09 38.97
N ARG A 1085 17.79 -24.08 38.87
CA ARG A 1085 19.21 -23.90 38.53
C ARG A 1085 19.51 -23.92 37.03
N ALA A 1086 18.52 -24.25 36.21
CA ALA A 1086 18.66 -24.35 34.76
C ALA A 1086 18.43 -23.00 34.07
N LYS A 1087 19.01 -22.82 32.87
CA LYS A 1087 18.75 -21.61 32.06
C LYS A 1087 17.25 -21.43 31.82
N LYS A 1088 16.80 -20.18 31.81
CA LYS A 1088 15.39 -19.82 31.55
C LYS A 1088 14.92 -20.22 30.15
N ARG A 1089 15.84 -20.28 29.18
CA ARG A 1089 15.56 -20.63 27.78
C ARG A 1089 15.89 -22.09 27.43
N MET A 1090 16.35 -22.89 28.40
CA MET A 1090 16.63 -24.32 28.17
C MET A 1090 15.34 -25.07 27.82
N ILE A 1091 15.41 -26.09 26.98
CA ILE A 1091 14.29 -27.02 26.74
C ILE A 1091 14.59 -28.41 27.28
N VAL A 1092 13.54 -29.13 27.71
CA VAL A 1092 13.59 -30.51 28.18
C VAL A 1092 12.81 -31.40 27.23
N MET A 1093 13.50 -32.36 26.65
CA MET A 1093 13.00 -33.30 25.64
C MET A 1093 13.06 -34.73 26.17
N HIS A 1094 12.17 -35.60 25.67
CA HIS A 1094 12.08 -36.99 26.08
C HIS A 1094 11.33 -37.82 25.01
N PRO A 1095 11.84 -38.99 24.58
CA PRO A 1095 11.20 -39.81 23.54
C PRO A 1095 9.87 -40.47 23.99
N LEU A 1096 9.57 -40.36 25.29
CA LEU A 1096 8.42 -40.95 26.00
C LEU A 1096 8.45 -42.50 25.92
N PRO A 1097 7.58 -43.25 26.62
CA PRO A 1097 6.79 -42.80 27.77
C PRO A 1097 7.73 -42.46 28.90
N ARG A 1098 7.44 -41.36 29.61
CA ARG A 1098 8.13 -41.10 30.88
C ARG A 1098 7.55 -41.99 31.97
N VAL A 1099 8.37 -42.47 32.89
CA VAL A 1099 7.91 -43.27 34.03
C VAL A 1099 8.19 -42.53 35.34
N PHE A 1100 9.46 -42.24 35.63
CA PHE A 1100 9.90 -41.59 36.87
C PHE A 1100 10.94 -40.49 36.64
N GLU A 1101 11.58 -40.46 35.48
CA GLU A 1101 12.68 -39.58 35.08
C GLU A 1101 12.28 -38.09 34.96
N ILE A 1102 10.99 -37.80 34.76
CA ILE A 1102 10.45 -36.44 34.71
C ILE A 1102 9.20 -36.41 35.59
N SER A 1103 9.20 -35.55 36.60
CA SER A 1103 8.02 -35.34 37.46
C SER A 1103 6.85 -34.78 36.64
N PRO A 1104 5.62 -35.31 36.76
CA PRO A 1104 4.42 -34.73 36.13
C PRO A 1104 4.15 -33.27 36.54
N GLU A 1105 4.66 -32.82 37.68
CA GLU A 1105 4.55 -31.41 38.10
C GLU A 1105 5.29 -30.46 37.16
N PHE A 1106 6.26 -30.97 36.39
CA PHE A 1106 7.04 -30.20 35.43
C PHE A 1106 6.29 -29.94 34.10
N ASP A 1107 5.14 -30.56 33.86
CA ASP A 1107 4.36 -30.43 32.61
C ASP A 1107 3.95 -28.99 32.28
N THR A 1108 3.76 -28.20 33.33
CA THR A 1108 3.32 -26.81 33.21
C THR A 1108 4.47 -25.83 33.00
N ASP A 1109 5.72 -26.31 33.07
CA ASP A 1109 6.90 -25.50 32.81
C ASP A 1109 7.04 -25.28 31.30
N PRO A 1110 7.22 -24.04 30.80
CA PRO A 1110 7.35 -23.77 29.37
C PRO A 1110 8.53 -24.53 28.73
N ARG A 1111 9.53 -24.90 29.52
CA ARG A 1111 10.70 -25.66 29.07
C ARG A 1111 10.38 -27.13 28.78
N ALA A 1112 9.22 -27.64 29.21
CA ALA A 1112 8.77 -29.00 28.89
C ALA A 1112 8.36 -29.11 27.41
N ALA A 1113 9.26 -29.63 26.57
CA ALA A 1113 9.07 -29.75 25.13
C ALA A 1113 8.66 -31.16 24.67
N TYR A 1114 8.71 -32.19 25.53
CA TYR A 1114 8.52 -33.60 25.15
C TYR A 1114 7.13 -33.97 24.57
N PHE A 1115 6.06 -33.24 24.89
CA PHE A 1115 4.77 -33.43 24.21
C PHE A 1115 4.74 -32.76 22.83
N ARG A 1116 5.31 -31.55 22.72
CA ARG A 1116 5.46 -30.85 21.43
C ARG A 1116 6.39 -31.61 20.49
N GLN A 1117 7.43 -32.23 21.03
CA GLN A 1117 8.31 -33.18 20.34
C GLN A 1117 7.53 -34.36 19.74
N ALA A 1118 6.59 -34.95 20.50
CA ALA A 1118 5.79 -36.06 19.99
C ALA A 1118 4.89 -35.63 18.81
N GLU A 1119 4.30 -34.43 18.89
CA GLU A 1119 3.51 -33.83 17.81
C GLU A 1119 4.36 -33.47 16.58
N ALA A 1120 5.52 -32.85 16.81
CA ALA A 1120 6.52 -32.54 15.79
C ALA A 1120 6.93 -33.78 15.00
N GLY A 1121 6.93 -34.94 15.66
CA GLY A 1121 7.10 -36.25 15.05
C GLY A 1121 6.10 -36.61 13.97
N MET A 1122 4.87 -36.13 14.00
CA MET A 1122 3.90 -36.33 12.92
C MET A 1122 4.29 -35.51 11.68
N TYR A 1123 4.62 -34.23 11.86
CA TYR A 1123 4.95 -33.31 10.77
C TYR A 1123 6.21 -33.74 10.00
N VAL A 1124 7.25 -34.16 10.72
CA VAL A 1124 8.48 -34.67 10.10
C VAL A 1124 8.22 -35.96 9.33
N ARG A 1125 7.36 -36.85 9.86
CA ARG A 1125 6.98 -38.09 9.15
C ARG A 1125 6.14 -37.79 7.90
N MET A 1126 5.27 -36.78 7.93
CA MET A 1126 4.56 -36.31 6.73
C MET A 1126 5.55 -35.86 5.64
N ALA A 1127 6.50 -35.00 6.00
CA ALA A 1127 7.52 -34.52 5.09
C ALA A 1127 8.38 -35.67 4.54
N LEU A 1128 8.82 -36.58 5.40
CA LEU A 1128 9.62 -37.74 5.01
C LEU A 1128 8.88 -38.65 4.02
N LEU A 1129 7.60 -38.97 4.29
CA LEU A 1129 6.78 -39.79 3.41
C LEU A 1129 6.57 -39.11 2.04
N ALA A 1130 6.30 -37.81 2.03
CA ALA A 1130 6.15 -37.01 0.81
C ALA A 1130 7.44 -37.01 -0.04
N MET A 1131 8.59 -36.80 0.59
CA MET A 1131 9.90 -36.80 -0.09
C MET A 1131 10.27 -38.18 -0.64
N VAL A 1132 10.10 -39.24 0.16
CA VAL A 1132 10.43 -40.61 -0.25
C VAL A 1132 9.54 -41.09 -1.40
N LEU A 1133 8.26 -40.70 -1.43
CA LEU A 1133 7.32 -41.06 -2.49
C LEU A 1133 7.35 -40.09 -3.70
N GLY A 1134 8.17 -39.04 -3.66
CA GLY A 1134 8.33 -38.07 -4.75
C GLY A 1134 7.10 -37.20 -4.99
N ARG A 1135 6.41 -36.81 -3.92
CA ARG A 1135 5.16 -36.03 -3.94
C ARG A 1135 5.29 -34.80 -3.04
N VAL A 1136 6.17 -33.87 -3.43
CA VAL A 1136 6.46 -32.64 -2.68
C VAL A 1136 5.79 -31.44 -3.31
#